data_AF-A0A8J2S6N1-F1
#
_entry.id   AF-A0A8J2S6N1-F1
#
_cell.length_a   1.000
_cell.length_b   1.000
_cell.length_c   1.000
_cell.angle_alpha   90.00
_cell.angle_beta   90.00
_cell.angle_gamma   90.00
#
_symmetry.space_group_name_H-M   'P 1'
#
loop_
_entity.id
_entity.type
_entity.pdbx_description
1 polymer ?
#
loop_
_entity_poly.entity_id
_entity_poly.type
_entity_poly.pdbx_seq_one_letter_code
_entity_poly.pdbx_strand_id
1 'polypeptide(L)'
;MSCVTCNIAFSGRTPQIIKCVECFGHVHRSCLPGKGITSTDYVRMKKYGESFEFKCVNCSSNTPGDSHTRNSSSQPSSSGHMHARNFSSQPSSSGHMHTRNSSSQSSSSGHIQTRDSASQPSTSSHKHTRNSSSQSSSSGHMHTRTSSSQPSSSGHMHTRNSSSQSSSSGHKHTRNSSSKPSSSGHMHTRDSASQPSTSKILLQSLPLLVSLLQEFLLRRLPALTADRNEAPSKRRFEAPVRENAVFSAEFSSHFEEPVRENAVFSAEFSSHFEEPVPVREDSYQFNGMIQAASDDEDWEDMDIDPLSPPPKWIVLEKALRKNSKALFDSKGHKYGIKRKSLDGKKITWRCTVRWEKENCPGIVKEENGVYRETIKHTCQKKKDVHVQARVYSKCKEEIRKNRHAVPRKVSEPALLEEFLDDEEAELPKLSNLNRALYKIKEATRPANPADLHFDMKRYVQAIPKQFLRGDIKVNTRNTLARHLIFATDKQLKLLKTLKKWFADGTFKCTPFPFVQLFSIHGFIEKNGFKKQVPLLYVIMSRRTAEDYSAVFDHILQLIGHPEAIEFVADFEKAVWKTVRAKLPSVTIRGCGYHWTQSLFRFIQQNGLRRAYRTDQEVRNKCRQLMSLHLMPHEKIEKRFKSIQRTCRGKMKKFCSYIDRNWIKSNTWPPVNWSVFRQDDRTNNDVEGWHNRINRRKNGAFNLFHLIDQLHYEATLISLQAKLMERGEKP
;
A
#
# COMPACT_ATOMS: atom_id res chain seq x y z
N MET A 1 -27.98 -8.18 -16.65
CA MET A 1 -26.92 -9.21 -16.60
C MET A 1 -27.51 -10.48 -16.00
N SER A 2 -27.20 -11.66 -16.54
CA SER A 2 -27.64 -12.97 -16.04
C SER A 2 -26.45 -13.85 -15.66
N CYS A 3 -26.67 -14.78 -14.73
CA CYS A 3 -25.64 -15.68 -14.24
C CYS A 3 -25.34 -16.78 -15.25
N VAL A 4 -24.09 -16.98 -15.66
CA VAL A 4 -23.71 -18.01 -16.66
C VAL A 4 -23.82 -19.45 -16.15
N THR A 5 -24.03 -19.66 -14.84
CA THR A 5 -24.22 -20.99 -14.25
C THR A 5 -25.70 -21.37 -14.14
N CYS A 6 -26.59 -20.43 -13.81
CA CYS A 6 -28.01 -20.73 -13.60
C CYS A 6 -28.98 -19.95 -14.51
N ASN A 7 -28.47 -19.11 -15.40
CA ASN A 7 -29.22 -18.23 -16.31
C ASN A 7 -30.22 -17.26 -15.65
N ILE A 8 -30.22 -17.14 -14.32
CA ILE A 8 -31.07 -16.19 -13.58
C ILE A 8 -30.44 -14.78 -13.59
N ALA A 9 -31.27 -13.74 -13.77
CA ALA A 9 -30.85 -12.35 -13.74
C ALA A 9 -30.38 -11.91 -12.34
N PHE A 10 -29.34 -11.07 -12.26
CA PHE A 10 -28.90 -10.51 -10.98
C PHE A 10 -29.88 -9.45 -10.48
N SER A 11 -30.47 -9.66 -9.30
CA SER A 11 -31.42 -8.73 -8.66
C SER A 11 -30.81 -7.98 -7.46
N GLY A 12 -31.27 -6.75 -7.21
CA GLY A 12 -30.88 -5.90 -6.07
C GLY A 12 -30.05 -4.64 -6.43
N ARG A 13 -29.98 -3.66 -5.51
CA ARG A 13 -29.27 -2.37 -5.71
C ARG A 13 -27.74 -2.51 -5.87
N THR A 14 -27.16 -3.58 -5.34
CA THR A 14 -25.72 -3.91 -5.45
C THR A 14 -25.54 -5.43 -5.58
N PRO A 15 -25.72 -6.01 -6.77
CA PRO A 15 -25.62 -7.45 -6.94
C PRO A 15 -24.19 -7.93 -6.64
N GLN A 16 -24.08 -9.01 -5.87
CA GLN A 16 -22.80 -9.63 -5.50
C GLN A 16 -22.36 -10.58 -6.62
N ILE A 17 -21.64 -10.02 -7.59
CA ILE A 17 -21.26 -10.70 -8.82
C ILE A 17 -19.80 -11.16 -8.73
N ILE A 18 -19.55 -12.37 -9.20
CA ILE A 18 -18.22 -12.98 -9.35
C ILE A 18 -17.98 -13.24 -10.84
N LYS A 19 -16.77 -13.00 -11.34
CA LYS A 19 -16.43 -13.24 -12.75
C LYS A 19 -15.63 -14.53 -12.89
N CYS A 20 -16.01 -15.36 -13.85
CA CYS A 20 -15.21 -16.50 -14.29
C CYS A 20 -13.89 -16.00 -14.90
N VAL A 21 -12.75 -16.59 -14.56
CA VAL A 21 -11.44 -16.19 -15.10
C VAL A 21 -11.21 -16.62 -16.55
N GLU A 22 -12.02 -17.54 -17.05
CA GLU A 22 -11.83 -18.16 -18.37
C GLU A 22 -12.79 -17.56 -19.40
N CYS A 23 -14.10 -17.59 -19.14
CA CYS A 23 -15.11 -17.04 -20.04
C CYS A 23 -15.54 -15.59 -19.72
N PHE A 24 -15.03 -14.99 -18.64
CA PHE A 24 -15.45 -13.68 -18.13
C PHE A 24 -16.95 -13.53 -17.82
N GLY A 25 -17.69 -14.63 -17.84
CA GLY A 25 -19.11 -14.69 -17.48
C GLY A 25 -19.36 -14.34 -16.01
N HIS A 26 -20.52 -13.74 -15.74
CA HIS A 26 -20.93 -13.33 -14.40
C HIS A 26 -21.61 -14.50 -13.68
N VAL A 27 -21.27 -14.75 -12.41
CA VAL A 27 -21.78 -15.87 -11.60
C VAL A 27 -22.28 -15.37 -10.24
N HIS A 28 -23.40 -15.92 -9.75
CA HIS A 28 -23.86 -15.69 -8.39
C HIS A 28 -22.90 -16.31 -7.37
N ARG A 29 -22.73 -15.68 -6.20
CA ARG A 29 -21.91 -16.26 -5.11
C ARG A 29 -22.32 -17.67 -4.67
N SER A 30 -23.60 -18.01 -4.83
CA SER A 30 -24.17 -19.32 -4.51
C SER A 30 -24.01 -20.34 -5.63
N CYS A 31 -23.69 -19.90 -6.85
CA CYS A 31 -23.56 -20.75 -8.03
C CYS A 31 -22.09 -21.09 -8.35
N LEU A 32 -21.20 -20.96 -7.36
CA LEU A 32 -19.84 -21.47 -7.47
C LEU A 32 -19.84 -22.99 -7.13
N PRO A 33 -19.10 -23.85 -7.85
CA PRO A 33 -18.83 -25.23 -7.46
C PRO A 33 -18.32 -25.30 -6.01
N GLY A 34 -18.91 -26.22 -5.23
CA GLY A 34 -18.78 -26.27 -3.78
C GLY A 34 -19.92 -25.52 -3.05
N LYS A 35 -19.70 -25.15 -1.78
CA LYS A 35 -20.75 -24.52 -0.92
C LYS A 35 -21.03 -23.04 -1.23
N GLY A 36 -20.53 -22.50 -2.35
CA GLY A 36 -20.55 -21.07 -2.63
C GLY A 36 -19.76 -20.25 -1.60
N ILE A 37 -19.72 -18.92 -1.78
CA ILE A 37 -19.15 -18.01 -0.77
C ILE A 37 -20.25 -17.28 -0.01
N THR A 38 -20.00 -17.01 1.28
CA THR A 38 -20.94 -16.24 2.10
C THR A 38 -20.91 -14.76 1.71
N SER A 39 -22.00 -14.04 1.98
CA SER A 39 -22.06 -12.58 1.76
C SER A 39 -20.96 -11.85 2.54
N THR A 40 -20.68 -12.29 3.77
CA THR A 40 -19.67 -11.70 4.65
C THR A 40 -18.26 -11.87 4.09
N ASP A 41 -17.94 -13.05 3.56
CA ASP A 41 -16.63 -13.32 2.97
C ASP A 41 -16.45 -12.53 1.68
N TYR A 42 -17.48 -12.46 0.82
CA TYR A 42 -17.45 -11.63 -0.39
C TYR A 42 -17.16 -10.15 -0.09
N VAL A 43 -17.84 -9.57 0.90
CA VAL A 43 -17.62 -8.17 1.31
C VAL A 43 -16.22 -7.97 1.92
N ARG A 44 -15.77 -8.92 2.74
CA ARG A 44 -14.44 -8.89 3.36
C ARG A 44 -13.33 -8.94 2.29
N MET A 45 -13.43 -9.84 1.34
CA MET A 45 -12.44 -10.00 0.27
C MET A 45 -12.40 -8.77 -0.65
N LYS A 46 -13.55 -8.18 -0.97
CA LYS A 46 -13.62 -6.91 -1.72
C LYS A 46 -12.98 -5.74 -0.96
N LYS A 47 -13.08 -5.73 0.38
CA LYS A 47 -12.45 -4.72 1.23
C LYS A 47 -10.92 -4.83 1.24
N TYR A 48 -10.38 -6.06 1.16
CA TYR A 48 -8.94 -6.31 1.18
C TYR A 48 -8.30 -6.46 -0.21
N GLY A 49 -9.11 -6.42 -1.28
CA GLY A 49 -8.62 -6.50 -2.66
C GLY A 49 -8.19 -7.91 -3.09
N GLU A 50 -8.68 -8.95 -2.42
CA GLU A 50 -8.39 -10.34 -2.76
C GLU A 50 -9.27 -10.78 -3.94
N SER A 51 -8.66 -11.27 -5.03
CA SER A 51 -9.37 -11.80 -6.21
C SER A 51 -9.50 -13.32 -6.14
N PHE A 52 -10.65 -13.85 -6.56
CA PHE A 52 -10.80 -15.28 -6.84
C PHE A 52 -10.30 -15.61 -8.24
N GLU A 53 -9.39 -16.59 -8.34
CA GLU A 53 -9.22 -17.34 -9.58
C GLU A 53 -10.28 -18.45 -9.62
N PHE A 54 -11.38 -18.19 -10.33
CA PHE A 54 -12.56 -19.03 -10.33
C PHE A 54 -13.00 -19.43 -11.74
N LYS A 55 -13.13 -20.73 -12.00
CA LYS A 55 -13.69 -21.28 -13.24
C LYS A 55 -15.15 -21.70 -13.03
N CYS A 56 -16.06 -21.24 -13.89
CA CYS A 56 -17.47 -21.65 -13.78
C CYS A 56 -17.64 -23.14 -14.08
N VAL A 57 -18.78 -23.71 -13.70
CA VAL A 57 -19.09 -25.14 -13.89
C VAL A 57 -18.96 -25.54 -15.37
N ASN A 58 -19.41 -24.67 -16.28
CA ASN A 58 -19.29 -24.90 -17.73
C ASN A 58 -17.84 -24.89 -18.24
N CYS A 59 -16.89 -24.36 -17.47
CA CYS A 59 -15.46 -24.36 -17.77
C CYS A 59 -14.67 -25.43 -16.97
N SER A 60 -15.33 -26.19 -16.08
CA SER A 60 -14.66 -27.07 -15.08
C SER A 60 -14.87 -28.57 -15.29
N SER A 61 -15.57 -29.02 -16.33
CA SER A 61 -16.02 -30.40 -16.51
C SER A 61 -14.97 -31.41 -17.01
N ASN A 62 -13.70 -31.29 -16.63
CA ASN A 62 -12.66 -32.30 -16.92
C ASN A 62 -11.67 -32.43 -15.74
N THR A 63 -12.00 -33.21 -14.69
CA THR A 63 -11.10 -34.06 -13.81
C THR A 63 -11.74 -34.50 -12.46
N PRO A 64 -11.34 -35.65 -11.85
CA PRO A 64 -11.96 -36.29 -10.65
C PRO A 64 -11.35 -35.76 -9.32
N GLY A 65 -11.88 -35.80 -8.09
CA GLY A 65 -13.15 -36.21 -7.46
C GLY A 65 -12.99 -36.09 -5.91
N ASP A 66 -13.21 -34.90 -5.33
CA ASP A 66 -13.17 -34.61 -3.88
C ASP A 66 -14.58 -34.67 -3.24
N SER A 67 -14.72 -35.25 -2.03
CA SER A 67 -16.02 -35.33 -1.33
C SER A 67 -16.04 -34.56 0.00
N HIS A 68 -17.15 -33.85 0.25
CA HIS A 68 -17.37 -33.05 1.47
C HIS A 68 -18.73 -33.39 2.09
N THR A 69 -18.74 -34.03 3.27
CA THR A 69 -19.98 -34.40 3.98
C THR A 69 -20.05 -33.77 5.37
N ARG A 70 -21.26 -33.68 5.96
CA ARG A 70 -21.44 -33.06 7.28
C ARG A 70 -21.16 -34.05 8.42
N ASN A 71 -21.59 -35.30 8.26
CA ASN A 71 -21.31 -36.47 9.10
C ASN A 71 -21.00 -37.66 8.17
N SER A 72 -20.00 -38.47 8.48
CA SER A 72 -19.68 -39.70 7.71
C SER A 72 -19.25 -40.82 8.66
N SER A 73 -19.69 -42.04 8.37
CA SER A 73 -19.23 -43.30 8.98
C SER A 73 -18.38 -44.14 8.02
N SER A 74 -18.36 -43.79 6.73
CA SER A 74 -17.68 -44.49 5.64
C SER A 74 -16.19 -44.15 5.53
N GLN A 75 -15.38 -45.15 5.17
CA GLN A 75 -13.93 -45.06 4.99
C GLN A 75 -13.55 -44.32 3.68
N PRO A 76 -12.53 -43.44 3.65
CA PRO A 76 -11.90 -43.02 2.41
C PRO A 76 -11.09 -44.16 1.76
N SER A 77 -10.98 -44.17 0.43
CA SER A 77 -10.05 -45.06 -0.28
C SER A 77 -8.58 -44.64 -0.04
N SER A 78 -7.64 -45.56 -0.30
CA SER A 78 -6.21 -45.27 -0.23
C SER A 78 -5.87 -44.05 -1.09
N SER A 79 -5.23 -43.03 -0.48
CA SER A 79 -4.90 -41.70 -1.05
C SER A 79 -6.00 -40.61 -1.12
N GLY A 80 -7.21 -40.84 -0.61
CA GLY A 80 -8.29 -39.83 -0.63
C GLY A 80 -8.15 -38.71 0.41
N HIS A 81 -8.64 -37.50 0.09
CA HIS A 81 -8.82 -36.39 1.03
C HIS A 81 -10.28 -36.31 1.50
N MET A 82 -10.53 -36.40 2.81
CA MET A 82 -11.87 -36.30 3.40
C MET A 82 -11.97 -35.15 4.40
N HIS A 83 -13.04 -34.35 4.25
CA HIS A 83 -13.41 -33.31 5.22
C HIS A 83 -14.80 -33.61 5.81
N ALA A 84 -14.84 -33.95 7.11
CA ALA A 84 -16.08 -34.23 7.85
C ALA A 84 -16.10 -33.43 9.16
N ARG A 85 -17.29 -33.03 9.66
CA ARG A 85 -17.38 -32.21 10.89
C ARG A 85 -17.19 -33.07 12.14
N ASN A 86 -17.83 -34.24 12.19
CA ASN A 86 -17.74 -35.25 13.24
C ASN A 86 -17.47 -36.62 12.59
N PHE A 87 -16.58 -37.43 13.19
CA PHE A 87 -16.14 -38.72 12.63
C PHE A 87 -15.84 -39.72 13.75
N SER A 88 -16.22 -41.00 13.58
CA SER A 88 -16.14 -42.03 14.63
C SER A 88 -15.40 -43.32 14.23
N SER A 89 -14.94 -43.46 12.98
CA SER A 89 -14.18 -44.64 12.51
C SER A 89 -12.67 -44.34 12.33
N GLN A 90 -11.84 -45.37 12.17
CA GLN A 90 -10.39 -45.22 11.94
C GLN A 90 -10.07 -45.09 10.44
N PRO A 91 -9.25 -44.14 9.97
CA PRO A 91 -8.85 -44.06 8.57
C PRO A 91 -7.91 -45.22 8.15
N SER A 92 -7.90 -45.58 6.87
CA SER A 92 -6.94 -46.53 6.29
C SER A 92 -5.51 -45.98 6.27
N SER A 93 -4.52 -46.86 6.11
CA SER A 93 -3.11 -46.47 5.97
C SER A 93 -2.94 -45.43 4.85
N SER A 94 -2.21 -44.34 5.12
CA SER A 94 -1.92 -43.18 4.24
C SER A 94 -3.02 -42.13 3.97
N GLY A 95 -4.18 -42.19 4.61
CA GLY A 95 -5.24 -41.18 4.44
C GLY A 95 -4.95 -39.82 5.13
N HIS A 96 -5.39 -38.72 4.51
CA HIS A 96 -5.35 -37.36 5.08
C HIS A 96 -6.73 -36.90 5.55
N MET A 97 -6.89 -36.73 6.86
CA MET A 97 -8.19 -36.43 7.48
C MET A 97 -8.21 -35.06 8.17
N HIS A 98 -9.22 -34.26 7.84
CA HIS A 98 -9.50 -32.98 8.50
C HIS A 98 -10.87 -33.02 9.16
N THR A 99 -10.91 -33.03 10.50
CA THR A 99 -12.18 -33.01 11.26
C THR A 99 -12.22 -31.90 12.30
N ARG A 100 -13.41 -31.57 12.84
CA ARG A 100 -13.51 -30.59 13.93
C ARG A 100 -13.33 -31.26 15.30
N ASN A 101 -13.99 -32.40 15.49
CA ASN A 101 -13.91 -33.24 16.69
C ASN A 101 -13.57 -34.67 16.26
N SER A 102 -12.65 -35.34 16.97
CA SER A 102 -12.34 -36.75 16.73
C SER A 102 -12.14 -37.51 18.05
N SER A 103 -12.80 -38.66 18.17
CA SER A 103 -12.64 -39.64 19.26
C SER A 103 -11.82 -40.87 18.85
N SER A 104 -11.47 -41.03 17.56
CA SER A 104 -10.76 -42.21 17.05
C SER A 104 -9.23 -42.07 17.13
N GLN A 105 -8.53 -43.19 17.32
CA GLN A 105 -7.07 -43.30 17.25
C GLN A 105 -6.60 -43.31 15.77
N SER A 106 -5.38 -42.83 15.49
CA SER A 106 -4.78 -42.89 14.15
C SER A 106 -4.29 -44.30 13.82
N SER A 107 -4.43 -44.75 12.58
CA SER A 107 -3.68 -45.90 12.06
C SER A 107 -2.19 -45.56 11.92
N SER A 108 -1.33 -46.57 11.76
CA SER A 108 0.10 -46.34 11.49
C SER A 108 0.28 -45.45 10.24
N SER A 109 1.17 -44.46 10.34
CA SER A 109 1.48 -43.47 9.27
C SER A 109 0.34 -42.53 8.83
N GLY A 110 -0.73 -42.37 9.62
CA GLY A 110 -1.83 -41.44 9.30
C GLY A 110 -1.58 -39.99 9.73
N HIS A 111 -2.15 -39.01 8.99
CA HIS A 111 -2.13 -37.58 9.34
C HIS A 111 -3.52 -37.08 9.75
N ILE A 112 -3.67 -36.69 11.02
CA ILE A 112 -4.93 -36.15 11.57
C ILE A 112 -4.76 -34.68 11.91
N GLN A 113 -5.61 -33.84 11.31
CA GLN A 113 -5.80 -32.45 11.73
C GLN A 113 -7.18 -32.28 12.34
N THR A 114 -7.23 -31.94 13.62
CA THR A 114 -8.47 -31.78 14.38
C THR A 114 -8.43 -30.53 15.25
N ARG A 115 -9.57 -29.99 15.67
CA ARG A 115 -9.60 -28.83 16.57
C ARG A 115 -9.46 -29.27 18.02
N ASP A 116 -10.23 -30.28 18.39
CA ASP A 116 -10.34 -30.78 19.76
C ASP A 116 -10.22 -32.32 19.72
N SER A 117 -9.37 -32.90 20.57
CA SER A 117 -9.03 -34.33 20.52
C SER A 117 -8.77 -34.93 21.89
N ALA A 118 -9.36 -36.10 22.14
CA ALA A 118 -9.19 -36.88 23.37
C ALA A 118 -8.36 -38.17 23.17
N SER A 119 -8.06 -38.55 21.93
CA SER A 119 -7.35 -39.80 21.59
C SER A 119 -5.84 -39.61 21.44
N GLN A 120 -5.05 -40.64 21.73
CA GLN A 120 -3.60 -40.61 21.54
C GLN A 120 -3.23 -40.94 20.09
N PRO A 121 -2.16 -40.35 19.54
CA PRO A 121 -1.59 -40.81 18.27
C PRO A 121 -1.03 -42.23 18.41
N SER A 122 -1.12 -43.05 17.36
CA SER A 122 -0.39 -44.32 17.24
C SER A 122 1.09 -44.09 16.89
N THR A 123 1.92 -45.12 17.01
CA THR A 123 3.34 -45.13 16.63
C THR A 123 3.52 -44.61 15.20
N SER A 124 4.50 -43.73 14.96
CA SER A 124 4.79 -43.09 13.66
C SER A 124 3.72 -42.16 13.07
N SER A 125 2.69 -41.77 13.83
CA SER A 125 1.64 -40.85 13.34
C SER A 125 1.89 -39.38 13.74
N HIS A 126 1.39 -38.47 12.91
CA HIS A 126 1.50 -37.01 13.10
C HIS A 126 0.13 -36.40 13.40
N LYS A 127 -0.02 -35.86 14.62
CA LYS A 127 -1.28 -35.27 15.07
C LYS A 127 -1.15 -33.77 15.29
N HIS A 128 -1.98 -33.00 14.60
CA HIS A 128 -2.13 -31.56 14.81
C HIS A 128 -3.49 -31.29 15.46
N THR A 129 -3.48 -30.78 16.68
CA THR A 129 -4.72 -30.38 17.39
C THR A 129 -4.59 -29.01 18.02
N ARG A 130 -5.69 -28.27 18.22
CA ARG A 130 -5.65 -26.98 18.92
C ARG A 130 -5.57 -27.20 20.42
N ASN A 131 -6.40 -28.10 20.94
CA ASN A 131 -6.45 -28.50 22.35
C ASN A 131 -6.30 -30.03 22.45
N SER A 132 -5.47 -30.51 23.38
CA SER A 132 -5.33 -31.95 23.68
C SER A 132 -5.27 -32.18 25.18
N SER A 133 -6.05 -33.15 25.66
CA SER A 133 -5.95 -33.71 27.02
C SER A 133 -5.11 -35.00 27.06
N SER A 134 -4.64 -35.50 25.91
CA SER A 134 -3.98 -36.79 25.77
C SER A 134 -2.45 -36.68 25.69
N GLN A 135 -1.73 -37.70 26.14
CA GLN A 135 -0.27 -37.82 25.97
C GLN A 135 0.10 -38.13 24.51
N SER A 136 1.40 -38.13 24.19
CA SER A 136 1.94 -38.72 22.94
C SER A 136 2.26 -40.20 23.17
N SER A 137 2.17 -41.05 22.14
CA SER A 137 2.72 -42.41 22.17
C SER A 137 4.25 -42.41 22.00
N SER A 138 4.90 -43.55 22.28
CA SER A 138 6.30 -43.78 21.93
C SER A 138 6.52 -43.53 20.42
N SER A 139 7.53 -42.72 20.08
CA SER A 139 7.84 -42.29 18.70
C SER A 139 6.73 -41.54 17.93
N GLY A 140 5.74 -40.94 18.61
CA GLY A 140 4.72 -40.08 17.99
C GLY A 140 5.08 -38.59 18.03
N HIS A 141 4.67 -37.84 17.00
CA HIS A 141 4.83 -36.38 16.94
C HIS A 141 3.50 -35.66 17.16
N MET A 142 3.41 -34.91 18.25
CA MET A 142 2.20 -34.14 18.59
C MET A 142 2.47 -32.63 18.54
N HIS A 143 1.63 -31.91 17.79
CA HIS A 143 1.62 -30.46 17.76
C HIS A 143 0.30 -29.94 18.34
N THR A 144 0.39 -29.23 19.47
CA THR A 144 -0.78 -28.64 20.15
C THR A 144 -0.56 -27.16 20.44
N ARG A 145 -1.64 -26.41 20.71
CA ARG A 145 -1.53 -25.01 21.13
C ARG A 145 -1.48 -24.87 22.65
N THR A 146 -2.17 -25.76 23.35
CA THR A 146 -2.19 -25.88 24.82
C THR A 146 -2.27 -27.37 25.17
N SER A 147 -1.41 -27.83 26.09
CA SER A 147 -1.43 -29.20 26.63
C SER A 147 -1.25 -29.23 28.14
N SER A 148 -2.08 -30.04 28.81
CA SER A 148 -1.99 -30.35 30.24
C SER A 148 -1.28 -31.69 30.52
N SER A 149 -0.98 -32.48 29.49
CA SER A 149 -0.41 -33.82 29.57
C SER A 149 1.13 -33.83 29.39
N GLN A 150 1.81 -34.84 29.96
CA GLN A 150 3.24 -35.11 29.71
C GLN A 150 3.43 -35.97 28.45
N PRO A 151 4.54 -35.83 27.69
CA PRO A 151 4.89 -36.78 26.65
C PRO A 151 5.31 -38.14 27.24
N SER A 152 5.02 -39.26 26.57
CA SER A 152 5.58 -40.57 26.91
C SER A 152 7.10 -40.61 26.75
N SER A 153 7.76 -41.66 27.26
CA SER A 153 9.17 -41.95 26.94
C SER A 153 9.36 -41.98 25.42
N SER A 154 10.39 -41.31 24.89
CA SER A 154 10.71 -41.14 23.46
C SER A 154 9.72 -40.33 22.59
N GLY A 155 8.72 -39.66 23.18
CA GLY A 155 7.77 -38.83 22.44
C GLY A 155 8.27 -37.40 22.19
N HIS A 156 7.88 -36.81 21.04
CA HIS A 156 8.17 -35.41 20.72
C HIS A 156 6.90 -34.56 20.76
N MET A 157 6.86 -33.60 21.69
CA MET A 157 5.71 -32.70 21.87
C MET A 157 6.11 -31.25 21.59
N HIS A 158 5.37 -30.60 20.68
CA HIS A 158 5.46 -29.17 20.41
C HIS A 158 4.18 -28.48 20.87
N THR A 159 4.29 -27.60 21.87
CA THR A 159 3.17 -26.85 22.42
C THR A 159 3.49 -25.37 22.55
N ARG A 160 2.48 -24.49 22.65
CA ARG A 160 2.72 -23.05 22.86
C ARG A 160 2.81 -22.72 24.35
N ASN A 161 1.89 -23.27 25.14
CA ASN A 161 1.84 -23.11 26.59
C ASN A 161 1.71 -24.49 27.23
N SER A 162 2.49 -24.76 28.29
CA SER A 162 2.36 -26.01 29.02
C SER A 162 2.56 -25.84 30.53
N SER A 163 1.78 -26.61 31.29
CA SER A 163 1.81 -26.67 32.75
C SER A 163 2.44 -27.96 33.31
N SER A 164 2.78 -28.93 32.45
CA SER A 164 3.27 -30.26 32.84
C SER A 164 4.80 -30.39 32.76
N GLN A 165 5.45 -31.25 33.55
CA GLN A 165 6.90 -31.52 33.46
C GLN A 165 7.25 -32.36 32.19
N SER A 166 8.51 -32.53 31.84
CA SER A 166 8.96 -33.56 30.87
C SER A 166 9.02 -34.94 31.53
N SER A 167 8.86 -36.03 30.76
CA SER A 167 9.17 -37.38 31.22
C SER A 167 10.68 -37.67 31.10
N SER A 168 11.16 -38.74 31.75
CA SER A 168 12.58 -39.13 31.87
C SER A 168 13.32 -39.42 30.55
N SER A 169 12.67 -39.35 29.39
CA SER A 169 13.30 -39.49 28.08
C SER A 169 12.46 -38.83 26.96
N GLY A 170 11.64 -37.83 27.30
CA GLY A 170 10.77 -37.13 26.36
C GLY A 170 11.35 -35.77 25.95
N HIS A 171 11.16 -35.38 24.69
CA HIS A 171 11.57 -34.07 24.20
C HIS A 171 10.38 -33.12 24.09
N LYS A 172 10.44 -32.01 24.84
CA LYS A 172 9.37 -31.02 24.89
C LYS A 172 9.87 -29.66 24.40
N HIS A 173 9.18 -29.13 23.40
CA HIS A 173 9.39 -27.77 22.92
C HIS A 173 8.15 -26.93 23.26
N THR A 174 8.31 -25.96 24.15
CA THR A 174 7.24 -25.04 24.55
C THR A 174 7.68 -23.59 24.47
N ARG A 175 6.77 -22.65 24.23
CA ARG A 175 7.13 -21.22 24.27
C ARG A 175 7.20 -20.73 25.71
N ASN A 176 6.18 -21.08 26.51
CA ASN A 176 6.04 -20.70 27.91
C ASN A 176 5.89 -21.97 28.77
N SER A 177 6.64 -22.07 29.88
CA SER A 177 6.54 -23.19 30.84
C SER A 177 6.48 -22.70 32.28
N SER A 178 5.62 -23.31 33.09
CA SER A 178 5.55 -23.09 34.54
C SER A 178 6.24 -24.20 35.36
N SER A 179 6.84 -25.19 34.70
CA SER A 179 7.37 -26.42 35.32
C SER A 179 8.85 -26.65 34.99
N LYS A 180 9.61 -27.24 35.93
CA LYS A 180 11.02 -27.65 35.75
C LYS A 180 11.13 -28.97 34.94
N PRO A 181 12.23 -29.22 34.22
CA PRO A 181 12.48 -30.51 33.56
C PRO A 181 12.76 -31.62 34.60
N SER A 182 12.41 -32.86 34.27
CA SER A 182 12.80 -34.05 35.04
C SER A 182 14.32 -34.30 34.93
N SER A 183 14.91 -35.05 35.87
CA SER A 183 16.37 -35.28 35.99
C SER A 183 17.07 -35.78 34.71
N SER A 184 16.35 -36.40 33.78
CA SER A 184 16.87 -36.92 32.50
C SER A 184 16.08 -36.47 31.26
N GLY A 185 15.20 -35.45 31.37
CA GLY A 185 14.38 -34.95 30.26
C GLY A 185 14.91 -33.64 29.66
N HIS A 186 14.79 -33.46 28.34
CA HIS A 186 15.20 -32.23 27.66
C HIS A 186 14.00 -31.33 27.34
N MET A 187 13.98 -30.14 27.93
CA MET A 187 12.96 -29.13 27.71
C MET A 187 13.57 -27.88 27.08
N HIS A 188 13.05 -27.46 25.94
CA HIS A 188 13.41 -26.19 25.30
C HIS A 188 12.27 -25.19 25.49
N THR A 189 12.52 -24.12 26.25
CA THR A 189 11.58 -23.02 26.48
C THR A 189 12.21 -21.68 26.13
N ARG A 190 11.37 -20.68 25.83
CA ARG A 190 11.82 -19.29 25.64
C ARG A 190 11.69 -18.47 26.92
N ASP A 191 10.62 -18.69 27.67
CA ASP A 191 10.27 -17.95 28.88
C ASP A 191 9.96 -18.96 30.02
N SER A 192 10.77 -18.98 31.09
CA SER A 192 10.65 -19.91 32.25
C SER A 192 10.52 -19.16 33.57
N ALA A 193 9.58 -19.58 34.43
CA ALA A 193 9.30 -18.93 35.72
C ALA A 193 10.17 -19.41 36.91
N SER A 194 11.14 -20.31 36.70
CA SER A 194 11.94 -20.91 37.79
C SER A 194 13.45 -20.76 37.60
N GLN A 195 14.15 -20.22 38.61
CA GLN A 195 15.61 -20.06 38.68
C GLN A 195 16.36 -21.42 38.74
N PRO A 196 17.52 -21.58 38.07
CA PRO A 196 18.43 -22.72 38.27
C PRO A 196 19.31 -22.53 39.51
N SER A 197 19.57 -23.62 40.25
CA SER A 197 20.44 -23.63 41.44
C SER A 197 21.92 -23.49 41.08
N THR A 198 22.64 -22.70 41.87
CA THR A 198 24.05 -22.31 41.75
C THR A 198 25.05 -23.46 41.78
N SER A 199 26.10 -23.38 40.96
CA SER A 199 27.43 -23.97 41.23
C SER A 199 28.50 -22.99 40.79
N LYS A 200 29.36 -22.59 41.75
CA LYS A 200 30.40 -21.55 41.63
C LYS A 200 31.59 -22.05 40.80
N ILE A 201 31.98 -21.31 39.75
CA ILE A 201 33.37 -21.23 39.28
C ILE A 201 33.68 -19.74 39.04
N LEU A 202 34.62 -19.22 39.83
CA LEU A 202 35.14 -17.85 39.79
C LEU A 202 36.13 -17.69 38.61
N LEU A 203 35.96 -16.64 37.80
CA LEU A 203 36.96 -16.14 36.86
C LEU A 203 37.25 -14.67 37.19
N GLN A 204 38.34 -14.44 37.92
CA GLN A 204 39.00 -13.15 38.08
C GLN A 204 39.97 -12.96 36.91
N SER A 205 39.73 -11.96 36.04
CA SER A 205 40.75 -11.21 35.26
C SER A 205 40.10 -10.38 34.14
N LEU A 206 39.47 -9.27 34.52
CA LEU A 206 38.96 -8.25 33.60
C LEU A 206 39.50 -6.80 33.81
N PRO A 207 40.75 -6.54 34.29
CA PRO A 207 41.33 -5.19 34.15
C PRO A 207 42.31 -5.00 32.97
N LEU A 208 42.74 -6.04 32.26
CA LEU A 208 43.80 -5.91 31.24
C LEU A 208 43.31 -5.51 29.84
N LEU A 209 42.00 -5.60 29.56
CA LEU A 209 41.46 -5.33 28.22
C LEU A 209 41.08 -3.87 27.96
N VAL A 210 41.02 -3.05 29.03
CA VAL A 210 40.64 -1.63 28.92
C VAL A 210 41.85 -0.73 28.60
N SER A 211 43.05 -1.06 29.11
CA SER A 211 44.26 -0.27 28.79
C SER A 211 44.76 -0.42 27.35
N LEU A 212 44.50 -1.56 26.68
CA LEU A 212 44.98 -1.79 25.30
C LEU A 212 44.15 -1.07 24.23
N LEU A 213 42.92 -0.68 24.54
CA LEU A 213 42.05 0.05 23.60
C LEU A 213 42.29 1.56 23.60
N GLN A 214 42.95 2.10 24.63
CA GLN A 214 43.19 3.53 24.77
C GLN A 214 44.48 3.99 24.06
N GLU A 215 45.48 3.12 23.89
CA GLU A 215 46.69 3.43 23.11
C GLU A 215 46.49 3.39 21.60
N PHE A 216 45.54 2.61 21.08
CA PHE A 216 45.36 2.43 19.64
C PHE A 216 44.69 3.64 18.95
N LEU A 217 43.99 4.49 19.72
CA LEU A 217 43.24 5.64 19.18
C LEU A 217 44.04 6.95 19.12
N LEU A 218 45.26 7.01 19.67
CA LEU A 218 46.06 8.25 19.73
C LEU A 218 47.22 8.34 18.71
N ARG A 219 47.38 7.37 17.79
CA ARG A 219 48.56 7.33 16.87
C ARG A 219 48.30 7.45 15.37
N ARG A 220 47.16 7.98 14.89
CA ARG A 220 47.02 8.30 13.45
C ARG A 220 46.32 9.63 13.16
N LEU A 221 47.09 10.71 13.24
CA LEU A 221 46.95 11.92 12.43
C LEU A 221 48.38 12.46 12.14
N PRO A 222 48.65 12.94 10.92
CA PRO A 222 49.14 14.32 10.85
C PRO A 222 48.45 15.17 9.79
N ALA A 223 48.63 16.47 9.99
CA ALA A 223 47.88 17.61 9.50
C ALA A 223 48.29 18.15 8.11
N LEU A 224 47.48 19.12 7.68
CA LEU A 224 47.45 19.92 6.47
C LEU A 224 48.67 20.85 6.26
N THR A 225 48.98 21.19 4.99
CA THR A 225 48.96 22.55 4.35
C THR A 225 49.98 22.66 3.20
N ALA A 226 49.52 22.97 1.98
CA ALA A 226 49.88 24.12 1.10
C ALA A 226 50.25 23.52 -0.30
N ASP A 227 50.07 24.08 -1.49
CA ASP A 227 49.74 25.42 -2.00
C ASP A 227 49.20 25.29 -3.45
N ARG A 228 48.75 26.41 -4.02
CA ARG A 228 48.14 26.66 -5.33
C ARG A 228 49.07 26.46 -6.54
N ASN A 229 48.40 26.33 -7.70
CA ASN A 229 48.77 26.74 -9.07
C ASN A 229 49.08 25.65 -10.13
N GLU A 230 48.55 25.95 -11.32
CA GLU A 230 48.83 25.45 -12.67
C GLU A 230 48.00 24.29 -13.28
N ALA A 231 47.35 24.65 -14.39
CA ALA A 231 47.00 23.82 -15.53
C ALA A 231 47.81 24.34 -16.75
N PRO A 232 47.76 23.77 -17.97
CA PRO A 232 47.43 22.41 -18.40
C PRO A 232 48.53 21.80 -19.30
N SER A 233 48.51 20.49 -19.60
CA SER A 233 49.18 19.98 -20.81
C SER A 233 48.44 18.87 -21.56
N LYS A 234 48.48 19.05 -22.88
CA LYS A 234 47.89 18.28 -23.96
C LYS A 234 48.43 16.85 -24.00
N ARG A 235 47.60 15.86 -24.37
CA ARG A 235 48.03 14.78 -25.27
C ARG A 235 46.86 14.14 -26.01
N ARG A 236 46.84 14.50 -27.29
CA ARG A 236 46.22 13.89 -28.46
C ARG A 236 46.65 12.42 -28.58
N PHE A 237 45.72 11.51 -28.84
CA PHE A 237 46.01 10.28 -29.59
C PHE A 237 44.81 9.88 -30.45
N GLU A 238 45.14 9.64 -31.71
CA GLU A 238 44.27 9.42 -32.85
C GLU A 238 43.70 8.00 -32.88
N ALA A 239 42.52 7.86 -33.51
CA ALA A 239 41.94 6.59 -33.91
C ALA A 239 42.69 5.99 -35.11
N PRO A 240 42.42 4.72 -35.44
CA PRO A 240 42.10 4.44 -36.82
C PRO A 240 40.82 3.63 -37.01
N VAL A 241 40.13 4.03 -38.07
CA VAL A 241 38.99 3.42 -38.76
C VAL A 241 39.48 2.26 -39.63
N ARG A 242 38.65 1.21 -39.79
CA ARG A 242 38.42 0.41 -41.02
C ARG A 242 37.31 -0.63 -40.69
N GLU A 243 36.09 -0.47 -41.19
CA GLU A 243 35.55 -0.76 -42.54
C GLU A 243 35.10 -2.22 -42.77
N ASN A 244 33.85 -2.31 -43.24
CA ASN A 244 33.23 -3.31 -44.12
C ASN A 244 32.89 -4.70 -43.57
N ALA A 245 31.59 -5.03 -43.57
CA ALA A 245 30.99 -5.80 -44.66
C ALA A 245 29.48 -6.00 -44.46
N VAL A 246 28.74 -5.71 -45.52
CA VAL A 246 27.32 -5.99 -45.74
C VAL A 246 27.16 -7.48 -46.04
N PHE A 247 26.15 -8.14 -45.45
CA PHE A 247 25.50 -9.28 -46.10
C PHE A 247 24.03 -9.40 -45.68
N SER A 248 23.18 -9.33 -46.69
CA SER A 248 21.73 -9.55 -46.65
C SER A 248 21.41 -11.04 -46.53
N ALA A 249 20.40 -11.40 -45.75
CA ALA A 249 19.58 -12.59 -46.00
C ALA A 249 18.23 -12.49 -45.28
N GLU A 250 17.20 -12.87 -46.01
CA GLU A 250 15.76 -12.76 -45.76
C GLU A 250 15.29 -13.61 -44.58
N PHE A 251 14.24 -13.15 -43.87
CA PHE A 251 13.62 -13.90 -42.78
C PHE A 251 12.15 -14.19 -43.08
N SER A 252 11.85 -15.49 -43.18
CA SER A 252 10.53 -16.08 -43.34
C SER A 252 9.68 -15.91 -42.07
N SER A 253 8.40 -15.61 -42.27
CA SER A 253 7.38 -15.34 -41.27
C SER A 253 6.89 -16.62 -40.59
N HIS A 254 7.06 -16.75 -39.27
CA HIS A 254 6.25 -17.66 -38.45
C HIS A 254 5.68 -16.94 -37.22
N PHE A 255 4.35 -16.96 -37.15
CA PHE A 255 3.49 -16.45 -36.08
C PHE A 255 3.57 -17.39 -34.87
N GLU A 256 3.81 -16.86 -33.66
CA GLU A 256 3.49 -17.56 -32.41
C GLU A 256 2.84 -16.60 -31.39
N GLU A 257 1.82 -17.13 -30.72
CA GLU A 257 0.85 -16.46 -29.84
C GLU A 257 1.40 -15.98 -28.48
N PRO A 258 0.75 -15.00 -27.82
CA PRO A 258 1.26 -14.37 -26.59
C PRO A 258 0.81 -15.08 -25.29
N VAL A 259 1.78 -15.36 -24.43
CA VAL A 259 1.57 -15.79 -23.03
C VAL A 259 1.22 -14.58 -22.15
N ARG A 260 0.13 -14.70 -21.37
CA ARG A 260 -0.44 -13.66 -20.49
C ARG A 260 0.32 -13.60 -19.14
N GLU A 261 0.79 -12.41 -18.75
CA GLU A 261 1.37 -12.16 -17.42
C GLU A 261 0.34 -11.56 -16.45
N ASN A 262 0.02 -12.30 -15.38
CA ASN A 262 -0.71 -11.82 -14.21
C ASN A 262 0.29 -11.25 -13.18
N ALA A 263 0.13 -9.98 -12.83
CA ALA A 263 1.00 -9.27 -11.89
C ALA A 263 0.25 -8.90 -10.61
N VAL A 264 0.54 -9.55 -9.48
CA VAL A 264 0.16 -9.06 -8.14
C VAL A 264 1.15 -9.51 -7.03
N PHE A 265 1.60 -8.52 -6.24
CA PHE A 265 2.26 -8.50 -4.92
C PHE A 265 3.66 -9.09 -4.68
N SER A 266 4.60 -8.21 -4.30
CA SER A 266 5.55 -8.42 -3.20
C SER A 266 6.13 -7.08 -2.73
N ALA A 267 5.80 -6.69 -1.49
CA ALA A 267 6.62 -5.80 -0.68
C ALA A 267 7.65 -6.66 0.10
N GLU A 268 8.67 -6.01 0.65
CA GLU A 268 9.80 -6.54 1.44
C GLU A 268 11.09 -6.82 0.65
N PHE A 269 11.80 -5.73 0.32
CA PHE A 269 13.24 -5.65 0.53
C PHE A 269 13.65 -4.17 0.68
N SER A 270 13.56 -3.63 1.90
CA SER A 270 14.24 -2.39 2.29
C SER A 270 15.29 -2.77 3.31
N SER A 271 16.54 -2.47 3.00
CA SER A 271 17.69 -2.57 3.89
C SER A 271 17.44 -1.79 5.17
N HIS A 272 17.75 -2.42 6.31
CA HIS A 272 17.79 -1.82 7.63
C HIS A 272 18.84 -0.70 7.66
N PHE A 273 18.39 0.51 7.94
CA PHE A 273 19.14 1.55 8.63
C PHE A 273 18.35 1.84 9.91
N GLU A 274 18.99 1.64 11.05
CA GLU A 274 18.44 1.96 12.37
C GLU A 274 18.52 3.47 12.59
N GLU A 275 17.37 4.08 12.90
CA GLU A 275 17.28 5.39 13.54
C GLU A 275 16.38 5.26 14.79
N PRO A 276 16.65 6.08 15.83
CA PRO A 276 16.37 5.74 17.23
C PRO A 276 14.90 5.90 17.66
N VAL A 277 14.53 5.09 18.64
CA VAL A 277 13.23 5.05 19.31
C VAL A 277 13.10 6.25 20.26
N PRO A 278 12.03 7.05 20.20
CA PRO A 278 11.77 8.07 21.22
C PRO A 278 11.35 7.42 22.54
N VAL A 279 11.99 7.89 23.60
CA VAL A 279 11.78 7.56 25.01
C VAL A 279 10.30 7.79 25.38
N ARG A 280 9.70 6.81 26.05
CA ARG A 280 8.43 6.97 26.76
C ARG A 280 8.73 7.60 28.11
N GLU A 281 8.16 8.77 28.38
CA GLU A 281 8.03 9.31 29.72
C GLU A 281 6.86 8.58 30.41
N ASP A 282 7.20 7.68 31.31
CA ASP A 282 6.27 7.07 32.25
C ASP A 282 6.11 7.99 33.48
N SER A 283 4.85 8.23 33.82
CA SER A 283 4.30 8.39 35.18
C SER A 283 5.15 9.11 36.23
N TYR A 284 4.81 10.37 36.50
CA TYR A 284 5.01 10.96 37.82
C TYR A 284 3.80 10.67 38.71
N GLN A 285 4.03 9.83 39.72
CA GLN A 285 3.17 9.72 40.90
C GLN A 285 3.39 10.96 41.78
N PHE A 286 2.32 11.66 42.14
CA PHE A 286 2.33 12.63 43.23
C PHE A 286 1.47 12.09 44.36
N ASN A 287 2.13 11.62 45.42
CA ASN A 287 1.52 11.44 46.73
C ASN A 287 1.39 12.83 47.36
N GLY A 288 0.17 13.32 47.49
CA GLY A 288 -0.17 14.53 48.24
C GLY A 288 -1.43 14.27 49.06
N MET A 289 -1.31 14.49 50.36
CA MET A 289 -2.22 14.05 51.41
C MET A 289 -3.65 14.59 51.27
N ILE A 290 -4.61 13.73 51.60
CA ILE A 290 -5.97 14.12 51.97
C ILE A 290 -5.88 14.79 53.34
N GLN A 291 -6.11 16.10 53.39
CA GLN A 291 -6.57 16.76 54.61
C GLN A 291 -8.03 17.13 54.42
N ALA A 292 -8.88 16.47 55.20
CA ALA A 292 -10.21 16.94 55.51
C ALA A 292 -10.07 18.16 56.43
N ALA A 293 -10.63 19.29 56.00
CA ALA A 293 -11.03 20.36 56.89
C ALA A 293 -12.52 20.56 56.64
N SER A 294 -13.31 20.17 57.63
CA SER A 294 -14.63 20.72 57.88
C SER A 294 -14.46 22.16 58.32
N ASP A 295 -15.33 23.06 57.88
CA ASP A 295 -16.29 23.72 58.76
C ASP A 295 -17.04 24.79 57.96
N ASP A 296 -18.32 24.87 58.28
CA ASP A 296 -19.34 25.77 57.77
C ASP A 296 -18.96 27.24 57.94
N GLU A 297 -19.34 28.10 56.98
CA GLU A 297 -19.81 29.45 57.26
C GLU A 297 -20.46 30.08 56.01
N ASP A 298 -21.78 30.13 56.09
CA ASP A 298 -22.68 31.23 55.75
C ASP A 298 -22.88 31.74 54.32
N TRP A 299 -24.18 31.82 54.02
CA TRP A 299 -24.82 32.41 52.88
C TRP A 299 -24.68 33.93 52.90
N GLU A 300 -23.98 34.51 51.92
CA GLU A 300 -24.25 35.88 51.49
C GLU A 300 -24.62 35.91 50.00
N ASP A 301 -25.84 36.39 49.79
CA ASP A 301 -26.61 36.44 48.56
C ASP A 301 -26.50 37.87 48.01
N MET A 302 -25.38 38.22 47.36
CA MET A 302 -25.12 39.53 46.73
C MET A 302 -24.05 39.32 45.62
N ASP A 303 -24.15 39.66 44.34
CA ASP A 303 -24.88 40.72 43.66
C ASP A 303 -25.27 40.31 42.23
N ILE A 304 -26.48 40.72 41.82
CA ILE A 304 -26.88 40.85 40.42
C ILE A 304 -26.12 42.07 39.86
N ASP A 305 -25.19 41.87 38.94
CA ASP A 305 -24.67 42.97 38.09
C ASP A 305 -25.77 43.40 37.09
N PRO A 306 -26.44 44.56 37.27
CA PRO A 306 -27.54 44.99 36.41
C PRO A 306 -27.06 45.71 35.15
N LEU A 307 -25.75 45.81 34.90
CA LEU A 307 -25.19 46.68 33.85
C LEU A 307 -24.29 45.96 32.84
N SER A 308 -24.45 44.65 32.64
CA SER A 308 -23.94 44.00 31.43
C SER A 308 -24.61 44.65 30.21
N PRO A 309 -23.89 45.31 29.29
CA PRO A 309 -24.48 45.85 28.07
C PRO A 309 -25.25 44.75 27.31
N PRO A 310 -26.38 45.09 26.67
CA PRO A 310 -27.17 44.10 25.94
C PRO A 310 -26.26 43.41 24.91
N PRO A 311 -26.36 42.07 24.79
CA PRO A 311 -25.52 41.33 23.86
C PRO A 311 -25.69 41.88 22.45
N LYS A 312 -24.58 42.14 21.76
CA LYS A 312 -24.61 42.48 20.34
C LYS A 312 -24.96 41.21 19.56
N TRP A 313 -26.01 41.28 18.76
CA TRP A 313 -26.52 40.15 17.99
C TRP A 313 -25.92 40.16 16.58
N ILE A 314 -25.37 39.01 16.15
CA ILE A 314 -24.76 38.84 14.83
C ILE A 314 -25.46 37.67 14.14
N VAL A 315 -26.06 37.93 12.99
CA VAL A 315 -26.68 36.90 12.16
C VAL A 315 -25.76 36.54 11.00
N LEU A 316 -25.47 35.25 10.84
CA LEU A 316 -24.76 34.73 9.68
C LEU A 316 -25.67 33.78 8.90
N GLU A 317 -25.97 34.15 7.65
CA GLU A 317 -26.91 33.45 6.77
C GLU A 317 -26.54 31.98 6.48
N LYS A 318 -25.25 31.64 6.47
CA LYS A 318 -24.74 30.32 6.02
C LYS A 318 -23.75 29.67 7.01
N ALA A 319 -23.94 29.88 8.31
CA ALA A 319 -22.98 29.45 9.33
C ALA A 319 -23.20 28.03 9.89
N LEU A 320 -24.41 27.45 9.80
CA LEU A 320 -24.72 26.13 10.34
C LEU A 320 -24.81 25.02 9.27
N ARG A 321 -25.04 23.77 9.70
CA ARG A 321 -25.21 22.61 8.79
C ARG A 321 -26.33 22.89 7.78
N LYS A 322 -26.19 22.39 6.56
CA LYS A 322 -27.09 22.68 5.40
C LYS A 322 -27.15 24.16 4.98
N ASN A 323 -26.14 24.97 5.34
CA ASN A 323 -26.11 26.41 5.09
C ASN A 323 -27.30 27.16 5.72
N SER A 324 -27.78 26.70 6.89
CA SER A 324 -28.84 27.42 7.60
C SER A 324 -28.29 28.64 8.33
N LYS A 325 -29.17 29.64 8.52
CA LYS A 325 -28.87 30.82 9.33
C LYS A 325 -28.50 30.43 10.76
N ALA A 326 -27.59 31.19 11.34
CA ALA A 326 -27.21 31.09 12.73
C ALA A 326 -27.17 32.48 13.36
N LEU A 327 -27.60 32.55 14.61
CA LEU A 327 -27.47 33.74 15.45
C LEU A 327 -26.31 33.52 16.41
N PHE A 328 -25.58 34.59 16.68
CA PHE A 328 -24.51 34.67 17.67
C PHE A 328 -24.72 35.88 18.55
N ASP A 329 -24.31 35.78 19.81
CA ASP A 329 -24.18 36.95 20.67
C ASP A 329 -22.70 37.32 20.88
N SER A 330 -22.46 38.56 21.31
CA SER A 330 -21.13 39.02 21.73
C SER A 330 -20.58 38.29 22.95
N LYS A 331 -21.39 37.49 23.64
CA LYS A 331 -21.02 36.74 24.84
C LYS A 331 -20.49 35.33 24.53
N GLY A 332 -20.48 34.92 23.26
CA GLY A 332 -19.88 33.66 22.81
C GLY A 332 -20.85 32.49 22.63
N HIS A 333 -22.16 32.72 22.62
CA HIS A 333 -23.15 31.67 22.36
C HIS A 333 -23.57 31.61 20.89
N LYS A 334 -23.98 30.41 20.48
CA LYS A 334 -24.42 30.11 19.10
C LYS A 334 -25.78 29.44 19.10
N TYR A 335 -26.69 29.99 18.31
CA TYR A 335 -28.08 29.57 18.22
C TYR A 335 -28.44 29.11 16.80
N GLY A 336 -29.26 28.06 16.72
CA GLY A 336 -29.90 27.60 15.50
C GLY A 336 -31.41 27.85 15.53
N ILE A 337 -32.05 27.84 14.37
CA ILE A 337 -33.50 28.06 14.28
C ILE A 337 -34.25 26.86 14.88
N LYS A 338 -35.13 27.13 15.84
CA LYS A 338 -36.07 26.15 16.43
C LYS A 338 -37.42 26.19 15.71
N ARG A 339 -37.98 27.39 15.49
CA ARG A 339 -39.26 27.63 14.83
C ARG A 339 -39.24 28.97 14.10
N LYS A 340 -40.00 29.07 13.02
CA LYS A 340 -40.20 30.30 12.25
C LYS A 340 -41.70 30.43 11.96
N SER A 341 -42.26 31.63 12.14
CA SER A 341 -43.65 31.91 11.75
C SER A 341 -43.82 31.82 10.22
N LEU A 342 -45.03 31.55 9.74
CA LEU A 342 -45.36 31.47 8.31
C LEU A 342 -44.95 32.76 7.55
N ASP A 343 -45.19 33.93 8.15
CA ASP A 343 -44.81 35.23 7.57
C ASP A 343 -43.32 35.55 7.71
N GLY A 344 -42.55 34.69 8.40
CA GLY A 344 -41.13 34.84 8.65
C GLY A 344 -40.69 35.98 9.58
N LYS A 345 -41.63 36.81 10.05
CA LYS A 345 -41.42 37.96 10.94
C LYS A 345 -41.03 37.59 12.38
N LYS A 346 -41.33 36.36 12.80
CA LYS A 346 -41.00 35.84 14.14
C LYS A 346 -40.16 34.58 14.04
N ILE A 347 -39.00 34.57 14.69
CA ILE A 347 -38.07 33.44 14.70
C ILE A 347 -37.73 33.09 16.14
N THR A 348 -37.87 31.82 16.52
CA THR A 348 -37.34 31.31 17.78
C THR A 348 -36.02 30.61 17.52
N TRP A 349 -34.97 31.15 18.11
CA TRP A 349 -33.61 30.63 18.12
C TRP A 349 -33.38 29.80 19.39
N ARG A 350 -32.62 28.73 19.28
CA ARG A 350 -32.26 27.84 20.39
C ARG A 350 -30.76 27.56 20.36
N CYS A 351 -30.14 27.49 21.54
CA CYS A 351 -28.73 27.12 21.69
C CYS A 351 -28.39 25.79 20.99
N THR A 352 -27.18 25.72 20.43
CA THR A 352 -26.71 24.58 19.63
C THR A 352 -25.98 23.49 20.42
N VAL A 353 -25.71 23.68 21.71
CA VAL A 353 -25.05 22.70 22.59
C VAL A 353 -26.06 21.65 23.05
N ARG A 354 -25.94 20.42 22.52
CA ARG A 354 -26.92 19.32 22.69
C ARG A 354 -26.27 17.93 22.83
N TRP A 355 -25.44 17.72 23.84
CA TRP A 355 -24.83 16.41 24.11
C TRP A 355 -25.45 15.76 25.36
N GLU A 356 -25.37 14.43 25.49
CA GLU A 356 -26.12 13.61 26.47
C GLU A 356 -26.04 14.06 27.94
N LYS A 357 -25.04 14.87 28.33
CA LYS A 357 -24.88 15.42 29.69
C LYS A 357 -25.03 16.95 29.80
N GLU A 358 -25.11 17.67 28.68
CA GLU A 358 -25.20 19.14 28.62
C GLU A 358 -26.15 19.55 27.48
N ASN A 359 -27.44 19.62 27.79
CA ASN A 359 -28.45 20.16 26.88
C ASN A 359 -28.80 21.57 27.33
N CYS A 360 -28.23 22.58 26.67
CA CYS A 360 -28.44 23.97 27.06
C CYS A 360 -29.87 24.42 26.71
N PRO A 361 -30.64 24.97 27.67
CA PRO A 361 -32.03 25.37 27.44
C PRO A 361 -32.15 26.74 26.74
N GLY A 362 -31.04 27.43 26.47
CA GLY A 362 -31.02 28.80 25.97
C GLY A 362 -31.90 29.04 24.74
N ILE A 363 -32.78 30.06 24.81
CA ILE A 363 -33.72 30.44 23.75
C ILE A 363 -33.75 31.96 23.58
N VAL A 364 -33.71 32.41 22.33
CA VAL A 364 -33.88 33.81 21.94
C VAL A 364 -35.05 33.91 20.96
N LYS A 365 -35.94 34.87 21.16
CA LYS A 365 -37.01 35.20 20.22
C LYS A 365 -36.64 36.46 19.45
N GLU A 366 -36.75 36.39 18.14
CA GLU A 366 -36.60 37.51 17.23
C GLU A 366 -37.98 37.90 16.70
N GLU A 367 -38.31 39.19 16.79
CA GLU A 367 -39.50 39.79 16.18
C GLU A 367 -39.08 41.08 15.48
N ASN A 368 -39.25 41.16 14.15
CA ASN A 368 -38.88 42.33 13.34
C ASN A 368 -37.44 42.85 13.57
N GLY A 369 -36.47 41.96 13.78
CA GLY A 369 -35.06 42.33 14.03
C GLY A 369 -34.72 42.71 15.48
N VAL A 370 -35.70 42.69 16.37
CA VAL A 370 -35.49 42.86 17.81
C VAL A 370 -35.33 41.48 18.46
N TYR A 371 -34.22 41.28 19.18
CA TYR A 371 -33.88 40.01 19.83
C TYR A 371 -34.12 40.08 21.34
N ARG A 372 -34.88 39.13 21.88
CA ARG A 372 -35.11 38.97 23.32
C ARG A 372 -34.72 37.58 23.79
N GLU A 373 -33.77 37.52 24.72
CA GLU A 373 -33.43 36.29 25.43
C GLU A 373 -34.60 35.89 26.32
N THR A 374 -35.16 34.70 26.08
CA THR A 374 -36.33 34.19 26.81
C THR A 374 -35.92 33.14 27.84
N ILE A 375 -34.88 32.36 27.55
CA ILE A 375 -34.32 31.37 28.48
C ILE A 375 -32.81 31.54 28.46
N LYS A 376 -32.21 31.68 29.64
CA LYS A 376 -30.77 31.86 29.83
C LYS A 376 -29.99 30.58 29.47
N HIS A 377 -28.73 30.74 29.13
CA HIS A 377 -27.81 29.63 28.89
C HIS A 377 -27.32 29.00 30.18
N THR A 378 -27.05 27.70 30.12
CA THR A 378 -26.31 26.96 31.15
C THR A 378 -24.98 26.43 30.63
N CYS A 379 -24.67 26.64 29.34
CA CYS A 379 -23.41 26.20 28.73
C CYS A 379 -22.31 27.26 28.88
N GLN A 380 -21.07 26.79 28.89
CA GLN A 380 -19.90 27.67 28.93
C GLN A 380 -19.82 28.56 27.66
N LYS A 381 -19.44 29.82 27.89
CA LYS A 381 -19.14 30.79 26.84
C LYS A 381 -17.90 30.34 26.07
N LYS A 382 -17.88 30.59 24.76
CA LYS A 382 -16.71 30.34 23.90
C LYS A 382 -16.30 31.63 23.21
N LYS A 383 -15.02 31.99 23.30
CA LYS A 383 -14.51 33.22 22.71
C LYS A 383 -14.57 33.11 21.18
N ASP A 384 -14.79 34.23 20.49
CA ASP A 384 -14.66 34.37 19.04
C ASP A 384 -15.51 33.46 18.16
N VAL A 385 -16.54 32.79 18.70
CA VAL A 385 -17.36 31.82 17.96
C VAL A 385 -17.98 32.41 16.69
N HIS A 386 -18.36 33.68 16.73
CA HIS A 386 -18.92 34.40 15.58
C HIS A 386 -17.85 34.73 14.53
N VAL A 387 -16.64 35.12 14.96
CA VAL A 387 -15.47 35.37 14.09
C VAL A 387 -15.03 34.08 13.42
N GLN A 388 -14.87 32.99 14.18
CA GLN A 388 -14.59 31.66 13.64
C GLN A 388 -15.64 31.25 12.60
N ALA A 389 -16.94 31.45 12.88
CA ALA A 389 -18.01 31.13 11.94
C ALA A 389 -17.96 31.98 10.66
N ARG A 390 -17.55 33.25 10.76
CA ARG A 390 -17.32 34.16 9.63
C ARG A 390 -16.17 33.67 8.75
N VAL A 391 -15.00 33.34 9.33
CA VAL A 391 -13.86 32.77 8.60
C VAL A 391 -14.24 31.47 7.90
N TYR A 392 -14.95 30.56 8.59
CA TYR A 392 -15.47 29.35 7.96
C TYR A 392 -16.37 29.69 6.77
N SER A 393 -17.26 30.68 6.89
CA SER A 393 -18.18 31.05 5.81
C SER A 393 -17.44 31.62 4.61
N LYS A 394 -16.49 32.55 4.82
CA LYS A 394 -15.61 33.14 3.80
C LYS A 394 -14.84 32.05 3.04
N CYS A 395 -14.15 31.17 3.77
CA CYS A 395 -13.40 30.06 3.17
C CYS A 395 -14.29 29.11 2.37
N LYS A 396 -15.48 28.77 2.90
CA LYS A 396 -16.42 27.88 2.20
C LYS A 396 -17.00 28.51 0.94
N GLU A 397 -17.17 29.83 0.92
CA GLU A 397 -17.61 30.54 -0.27
C GLU A 397 -16.51 30.58 -1.34
N GLU A 398 -15.27 30.85 -0.94
CA GLU A 398 -14.13 30.84 -1.85
C GLU A 398 -13.91 29.48 -2.52
N ILE A 399 -13.99 28.38 -1.75
CA ILE A 399 -13.90 27.01 -2.31
C ILE A 399 -15.05 26.70 -3.29
N ARG A 400 -16.23 27.32 -3.11
CA ARG A 400 -17.36 27.14 -4.05
C ARG A 400 -17.19 27.96 -5.32
N LYS A 401 -16.61 29.16 -5.23
CA LYS A 401 -16.28 30.01 -6.38
C LYS A 401 -15.12 29.43 -7.18
N ASN A 402 -14.08 28.97 -6.50
CA ASN A 402 -12.87 28.44 -7.09
C ASN A 402 -12.71 26.94 -6.79
N ARG A 403 -13.21 26.10 -7.72
CA ARG A 403 -13.14 24.64 -7.61
C ARG A 403 -11.69 24.11 -7.51
N HIS A 404 -10.72 24.82 -8.06
CA HIS A 404 -9.31 24.42 -8.06
C HIS A 404 -8.53 24.92 -6.84
N ALA A 405 -9.12 25.79 -6.01
CA ALA A 405 -8.49 26.27 -4.80
C ALA A 405 -8.07 25.12 -3.88
N VAL A 406 -6.90 25.25 -3.28
CA VAL A 406 -6.35 24.30 -2.30
C VAL A 406 -6.85 24.74 -0.93
N PRO A 407 -7.60 23.91 -0.18
CA PRO A 407 -8.18 24.30 1.11
C PRO A 407 -7.21 24.95 2.07
N ARG A 408 -5.97 24.45 2.16
CA ARG A 408 -4.91 25.02 3.00
C ARG A 408 -4.52 26.44 2.58
N LYS A 409 -4.38 26.69 1.28
CA LYS A 409 -4.07 28.02 0.72
C LYS A 409 -5.24 29.01 0.82
N VAL A 410 -6.44 28.55 1.17
CA VAL A 410 -7.60 29.40 1.44
C VAL A 410 -7.74 29.64 2.94
N SER A 411 -7.57 28.60 3.75
CA SER A 411 -7.78 28.68 5.20
C SER A 411 -6.66 29.41 5.94
N GLU A 412 -5.40 29.22 5.56
CA GLU A 412 -4.26 29.88 6.25
C GLU A 412 -4.32 31.41 6.10
N PRO A 413 -4.44 32.00 4.89
CA PRO A 413 -4.53 33.45 4.76
C PRO A 413 -5.76 34.04 5.46
N ALA A 414 -6.91 33.35 5.40
CA ALA A 414 -8.14 33.82 6.02
C ALA A 414 -8.12 33.76 7.55
N LEU A 415 -7.30 32.89 8.15
CA LEU A 415 -7.06 32.89 9.59
C LEU A 415 -6.08 33.99 9.99
N LEU A 416 -5.01 34.16 9.20
CA LEU A 416 -4.03 35.22 9.43
C LEU A 416 -4.71 36.59 9.36
N GLU A 417 -5.45 36.90 8.30
CA GLU A 417 -6.15 38.18 8.13
C GLU A 417 -7.10 38.53 9.30
N GLU A 418 -7.76 37.53 9.89
CA GLU A 418 -8.79 37.76 10.91
C GLU A 418 -8.27 37.74 12.34
N PHE A 419 -7.13 37.10 12.59
CA PHE A 419 -6.59 36.84 13.92
C PHE A 419 -5.13 37.30 14.10
N LEU A 420 -4.51 37.98 13.12
CA LEU A 420 -3.09 38.37 13.19
C LEU A 420 -2.81 39.27 14.39
N ASP A 421 -3.72 40.23 14.62
CA ASP A 421 -3.49 41.37 15.52
C ASP A 421 -4.06 41.12 16.94
N ASP A 422 -4.67 39.96 17.19
CA ASP A 422 -5.30 39.60 18.45
C ASP A 422 -4.61 38.37 19.06
N GLU A 423 -3.59 38.62 19.88
CA GLU A 423 -2.82 37.56 20.58
C GLU A 423 -3.68 36.75 21.56
N GLU A 424 -4.82 37.28 22.01
CA GLU A 424 -5.72 36.60 22.93
C GLU A 424 -6.86 35.84 22.22
N ALA A 425 -6.91 35.85 20.89
CA ALA A 425 -7.99 35.23 20.14
C ALA A 425 -7.97 33.70 20.23
N GLU A 426 -9.16 33.10 20.33
CA GLU A 426 -9.29 31.65 20.28
C GLU A 426 -9.36 31.17 18.82
N LEU A 427 -8.24 30.65 18.28
CA LEU A 427 -8.21 30.18 16.90
C LEU A 427 -8.98 28.85 16.71
N PRO A 428 -9.72 28.71 15.60
CA PRO A 428 -10.30 27.42 15.26
C PRO A 428 -9.21 26.45 14.83
N LYS A 429 -9.37 25.16 15.17
CA LYS A 429 -8.44 24.12 14.70
C LYS A 429 -8.38 24.10 13.16
N LEU A 430 -7.23 24.44 12.59
CA LEU A 430 -6.98 24.48 11.15
C LEU A 430 -7.32 23.14 10.46
N SER A 431 -7.05 22.02 11.13
CA SER A 431 -7.39 20.67 10.64
C SER A 431 -8.90 20.48 10.45
N ASN A 432 -9.74 21.03 11.34
CA ASN A 432 -11.19 20.95 11.24
C ASN A 432 -11.73 21.84 10.11
N LEU A 433 -11.19 23.05 9.95
CA LEU A 433 -11.53 23.94 8.85
C LEU A 433 -11.19 23.29 7.52
N ASN A 434 -9.94 22.83 7.36
CA ASN A 434 -9.50 22.14 6.16
C ASN A 434 -10.36 20.91 5.86
N ARG A 435 -10.70 20.08 6.86
CA ARG A 435 -11.60 18.94 6.69
C ARG A 435 -12.99 19.36 6.20
N ALA A 436 -13.54 20.47 6.69
CA ALA A 436 -14.83 20.99 6.24
C ALA A 436 -14.77 21.49 4.78
N LEU A 437 -13.69 22.19 4.41
CA LEU A 437 -13.46 22.66 3.04
C LEU A 437 -13.26 21.50 2.06
N TYR A 438 -12.47 20.48 2.44
CA TYR A 438 -12.31 19.25 1.64
C TYR A 438 -13.64 18.53 1.41
N LYS A 439 -14.54 18.47 2.41
CA LYS A 439 -15.87 17.87 2.24
C LYS A 439 -16.74 18.62 1.22
N ILE A 440 -16.68 19.95 1.20
CA ILE A 440 -17.42 20.75 0.22
C ILE A 440 -16.85 20.51 -1.17
N LYS A 441 -15.52 20.54 -1.30
CA LYS A 441 -14.84 20.26 -2.57
C LYS A 441 -15.22 18.88 -3.10
N GLU A 442 -15.23 17.86 -2.24
CA GLU A 442 -15.66 16.50 -2.59
C GLU A 442 -17.12 16.45 -3.07
N ALA A 443 -18.04 17.15 -2.39
CA ALA A 443 -19.44 17.20 -2.80
C ALA A 443 -19.67 17.88 -4.16
N THR A 444 -18.77 18.78 -4.57
CA THR A 444 -18.81 19.45 -5.88
C THR A 444 -18.07 18.70 -6.99
N ARG A 445 -17.33 17.64 -6.66
CA ARG A 445 -16.60 16.86 -7.65
C ARG A 445 -17.56 16.03 -8.49
N PRO A 446 -17.32 15.90 -9.81
CA PRO A 446 -18.09 14.98 -10.61
C PRO A 446 -17.91 13.54 -10.11
N ALA A 447 -18.97 12.76 -10.26
CA ALA A 447 -18.88 11.31 -10.07
C ALA A 447 -17.89 10.71 -11.07
N ASN A 448 -17.23 9.62 -10.67
CA ASN A 448 -16.41 8.86 -11.61
C ASN A 448 -17.26 8.42 -12.80
N PRO A 449 -16.68 8.42 -14.02
CA PRO A 449 -17.35 7.84 -15.16
C PRO A 449 -17.64 6.36 -14.90
N ALA A 450 -18.83 5.90 -15.30
CA ALA A 450 -19.24 4.51 -15.11
C ALA A 450 -18.71 3.56 -16.19
N ASP A 451 -18.32 4.10 -17.35
CA ASP A 451 -17.77 3.36 -18.48
C ASP A 451 -16.92 4.32 -19.34
N LEU A 452 -16.38 3.84 -20.46
CA LEU A 452 -15.53 4.61 -21.36
C LEU A 452 -16.29 5.54 -22.34
N HIS A 453 -17.61 5.47 -22.42
CA HIS A 453 -18.48 6.20 -23.36
C HIS A 453 -18.94 7.56 -22.84
N PHE A 454 -18.54 7.93 -21.62
CA PHE A 454 -18.91 9.21 -21.01
C PHE A 454 -18.53 10.43 -21.87
N ASP A 455 -19.36 11.47 -21.85
CA ASP A 455 -19.03 12.70 -22.56
C ASP A 455 -18.03 13.55 -21.76
N MET A 456 -16.82 13.72 -22.30
CA MET A 456 -15.77 14.52 -21.66
C MET A 456 -16.17 15.99 -21.51
N LYS A 457 -17.04 16.53 -22.37
CA LYS A 457 -17.50 17.94 -22.27
C LYS A 457 -18.15 18.24 -20.92
N ARG A 458 -18.82 17.25 -20.31
CA ARG A 458 -19.43 17.36 -18.98
C ARG A 458 -18.39 17.49 -17.86
N TYR A 459 -17.16 17.05 -18.11
CA TYR A 459 -16.09 16.95 -17.12
C TYR A 459 -14.95 17.95 -17.34
N VAL A 460 -14.82 18.52 -18.54
CA VAL A 460 -13.77 19.51 -18.88
C VAL A 460 -13.76 20.68 -17.91
N GLN A 461 -14.93 21.14 -17.43
CA GLN A 461 -15.03 22.22 -16.44
C GLN A 461 -14.47 21.85 -15.06
N ALA A 462 -14.33 20.55 -14.75
CA ALA A 462 -13.73 20.07 -13.52
C ALA A 462 -12.22 19.84 -13.65
N ILE A 463 -11.66 19.97 -14.85
CA ILE A 463 -10.24 19.77 -15.14
C ILE A 463 -9.59 21.16 -15.26
N PRO A 464 -8.38 21.37 -14.70
CA PRO A 464 -7.65 22.62 -14.88
C PRO A 464 -7.54 22.98 -16.37
N LYS A 465 -7.76 24.27 -16.69
CA LYS A 465 -7.69 24.78 -18.07
C LYS A 465 -6.35 24.41 -18.68
N GLN A 466 -6.37 23.98 -19.95
CA GLN A 466 -5.18 23.59 -20.69
C GLN A 466 -4.37 22.45 -20.03
N PHE A 467 -4.91 21.67 -19.10
CA PHE A 467 -4.16 20.53 -18.56
C PHE A 467 -4.46 19.23 -19.31
N LEU A 468 -5.70 19.03 -19.76
CA LEU A 468 -6.05 17.95 -20.68
C LEU A 468 -5.49 18.27 -22.07
N ARG A 469 -4.64 17.39 -22.59
CA ARG A 469 -3.97 17.54 -23.89
C ARG A 469 -4.46 16.56 -24.95
N GLY A 470 -5.12 15.48 -24.55
CA GLY A 470 -5.67 14.50 -25.48
C GLY A 470 -6.76 13.63 -24.85
N ASP A 471 -7.78 13.31 -25.64
CA ASP A 471 -8.82 12.33 -25.35
C ASP A 471 -8.89 11.34 -26.51
N ILE A 472 -8.11 10.27 -26.39
CA ILE A 472 -7.83 9.33 -27.47
C ILE A 472 -8.76 8.14 -27.34
N LYS A 473 -9.48 7.81 -28.42
CA LYS A 473 -10.33 6.62 -28.50
C LYS A 473 -9.75 5.66 -29.53
N VAL A 474 -9.49 4.44 -29.11
CA VAL A 474 -8.99 3.34 -29.95
C VAL A 474 -10.06 2.26 -30.03
N ASN A 475 -10.65 2.08 -31.21
CA ASN A 475 -11.67 1.08 -31.46
C ASN A 475 -11.07 -0.13 -32.17
N THR A 476 -11.20 -1.31 -31.59
CA THR A 476 -10.68 -2.57 -32.17
C THR A 476 -11.67 -3.70 -31.98
N ARG A 477 -12.16 -4.30 -33.08
CA ARG A 477 -12.99 -5.52 -33.13
C ARG A 477 -13.95 -5.67 -31.92
N ASN A 478 -14.76 -4.64 -31.66
CA ASN A 478 -15.77 -4.56 -30.58
C ASN A 478 -15.28 -4.20 -29.16
N THR A 479 -14.05 -3.70 -29.01
CA THR A 479 -13.56 -3.12 -27.74
C THR A 479 -13.14 -1.66 -27.93
N LEU A 480 -13.76 -0.77 -27.16
CA LEU A 480 -13.35 0.63 -27.02
C LEU A 480 -12.27 0.70 -25.94
N ALA A 481 -11.12 1.25 -26.28
CA ALA A 481 -10.16 1.79 -25.33
C ALA A 481 -10.16 3.31 -25.42
N ARG A 482 -10.05 3.95 -24.27
CA ARG A 482 -9.95 5.41 -24.14
C ARG A 482 -8.79 5.79 -23.25
N HIS A 483 -8.00 6.77 -23.67
CA HIS A 483 -6.80 7.22 -22.99
C HIS A 483 -6.79 8.74 -22.88
N LEU A 484 -6.53 9.26 -21.68
CA LEU A 484 -6.53 10.69 -21.40
C LEU A 484 -5.10 11.17 -21.14
N ILE A 485 -4.63 12.15 -21.92
CA ILE A 485 -3.29 12.73 -21.78
C ILE A 485 -3.37 14.06 -21.03
N PHE A 486 -2.52 14.22 -20.01
CA PHE A 486 -2.41 15.43 -19.24
C PHE A 486 -0.97 15.94 -19.18
N ALA A 487 -0.78 17.22 -19.46
CA ALA A 487 0.49 17.93 -19.31
C ALA A 487 0.26 19.45 -19.35
N THR A 488 1.12 20.20 -18.67
CA THR A 488 1.23 21.67 -18.82
C THR A 488 2.15 22.03 -20.00
N ASP A 489 2.11 23.27 -20.49
CA ASP A 489 3.01 23.71 -21.57
C ASP A 489 4.48 23.63 -21.20
N LYS A 490 4.81 23.94 -19.94
CA LYS A 490 6.17 23.79 -19.42
C LYS A 490 6.64 22.34 -19.46
N GLN A 491 5.76 21.42 -19.07
CA GLN A 491 6.01 19.99 -19.13
C GLN A 491 6.27 19.51 -20.56
N LEU A 492 5.44 19.93 -21.52
CA LEU A 492 5.62 19.60 -22.94
C LEU A 492 6.92 20.19 -23.52
N LYS A 493 7.26 21.44 -23.14
CA LYS A 493 8.52 22.08 -23.54
C LYS A 493 9.73 21.30 -23.03
N LEU A 494 9.71 20.89 -21.75
CA LEU A 494 10.75 20.05 -21.17
C LEU A 494 10.80 18.66 -21.84
N LEU A 495 9.65 18.04 -22.09
CA LEU A 495 9.57 16.76 -22.79
C LEU A 495 10.27 16.84 -24.15
N LYS A 496 10.02 17.90 -24.92
CA LYS A 496 10.65 18.12 -26.22
C LYS A 496 12.17 18.22 -26.15
N THR A 497 12.71 18.96 -25.18
CA THR A 497 14.14 19.30 -25.11
C THR A 497 15.00 18.30 -24.33
N LEU A 498 14.40 17.49 -23.46
CA LEU A 498 15.16 16.56 -22.63
C LEU A 498 15.62 15.35 -23.43
N LYS A 499 16.94 15.10 -23.37
CA LYS A 499 17.62 14.01 -24.07
C LYS A 499 17.29 12.62 -23.53
N LYS A 500 16.94 12.50 -22.24
CA LYS A 500 16.68 11.22 -21.58
C LYS A 500 15.31 11.20 -20.94
N TRP A 501 14.49 10.24 -21.35
CA TRP A 501 13.14 10.03 -20.83
C TRP A 501 13.09 8.76 -19.98
N PHE A 502 12.28 8.79 -18.93
CA PHE A 502 12.02 7.66 -18.04
C PHE A 502 10.52 7.41 -18.00
N ALA A 503 10.09 6.20 -18.29
CA ALA A 503 8.68 5.86 -18.35
C ALA A 503 8.34 4.72 -17.40
N ASP A 504 7.20 4.86 -16.72
CA ASP A 504 6.67 3.85 -15.81
C ASP A 504 5.14 3.91 -15.76
N GLY A 505 4.51 2.78 -15.44
CA GLY A 505 3.07 2.62 -15.33
C GLY A 505 2.65 2.02 -13.98
N THR A 506 1.70 2.67 -13.29
CA THR A 506 1.16 2.19 -12.01
C THR A 506 -0.35 1.92 -12.07
N PHE A 507 -0.79 0.92 -11.31
CA PHE A 507 -2.20 0.47 -11.26
C PHE A 507 -2.94 0.96 -10.02
N LYS A 508 -2.22 1.24 -8.93
CA LYS A 508 -2.79 1.37 -7.57
C LYS A 508 -3.65 2.61 -7.38
N CYS A 509 -3.40 3.68 -8.14
CA CYS A 509 -4.10 4.95 -8.05
C CYS A 509 -5.16 5.17 -9.14
N THR A 510 -5.34 4.22 -10.06
CA THR A 510 -6.19 4.43 -11.23
C THR A 510 -7.63 4.01 -10.95
N PRO A 511 -8.62 4.91 -11.09
CA PRO A 511 -10.01 4.56 -10.90
C PRO A 511 -10.61 3.91 -12.14
N PHE A 512 -11.50 2.93 -11.91
CA PHE A 512 -12.38 2.39 -12.96
C PHE A 512 -13.12 3.53 -13.68
N PRO A 513 -13.25 3.49 -15.01
CA PRO A 513 -12.97 2.39 -15.95
C PRO A 513 -11.52 2.30 -16.46
N PHE A 514 -10.62 3.12 -15.92
CA PHE A 514 -9.21 3.10 -16.29
C PHE A 514 -8.43 2.07 -15.46
N VAL A 515 -7.32 1.58 -16.01
CA VAL A 515 -6.54 0.49 -15.40
C VAL A 515 -5.11 0.90 -15.08
N GLN A 516 -4.54 1.87 -15.78
CA GLN A 516 -3.15 2.29 -15.59
C GLN A 516 -3.00 3.81 -15.65
N LEU A 517 -2.13 4.34 -14.79
CA LEU A 517 -1.51 5.65 -14.96
C LEU A 517 -0.11 5.42 -15.49
N PHE A 518 0.12 5.75 -16.75
CA PHE A 518 1.42 5.78 -17.39
C PHE A 518 1.99 7.21 -17.30
N SER A 519 3.28 7.35 -17.02
CA SER A 519 3.91 8.66 -16.89
C SER A 519 5.31 8.68 -17.49
N ILE A 520 5.65 9.77 -18.18
CA ILE A 520 7.00 10.05 -18.67
C ILE A 520 7.62 11.11 -17.77
N HIS A 521 8.87 10.89 -17.39
CA HIS A 521 9.68 11.74 -16.51
C HIS A 521 11.01 12.05 -17.17
N GLY A 522 11.70 13.05 -16.65
CA GLY A 522 13.07 13.37 -17.05
C GLY A 522 13.78 14.14 -15.95
N PHE A 523 15.10 14.25 -16.07
CA PHE A 523 15.90 15.02 -15.12
C PHE A 523 16.05 16.46 -15.61
N ILE A 524 15.74 17.40 -14.73
CA ILE A 524 16.20 18.78 -14.88
C ILE A 524 17.50 18.93 -14.11
N GLU A 525 18.43 19.70 -14.67
CA GLU A 525 19.73 19.99 -14.07
C GLU A 525 19.98 21.50 -14.08
N LYS A 526 20.28 22.05 -12.91
CA LYS A 526 20.51 23.48 -12.68
C LYS A 526 21.50 23.64 -11.53
N ASN A 527 22.56 24.43 -11.72
CA ASN A 527 23.62 24.70 -10.74
C ASN A 527 24.17 23.43 -10.05
N GLY A 528 24.40 22.36 -10.81
CA GLY A 528 24.91 21.08 -10.26
C GLY A 528 23.89 20.24 -9.49
N PHE A 529 22.66 20.73 -9.28
CA PHE A 529 21.57 19.90 -8.77
C PHE A 529 20.89 19.17 -9.92
N LYS A 530 20.60 17.88 -9.71
CA LYS A 530 19.84 17.02 -10.62
C LYS A 530 18.55 16.56 -9.94
N LYS A 531 17.39 16.78 -10.57
CA LYS A 531 16.08 16.41 -10.02
C LYS A 531 15.20 15.75 -11.07
N GLN A 532 14.65 14.59 -10.76
CA GLN A 532 13.65 13.97 -11.64
C GLN A 532 12.29 14.64 -11.47
N VAL A 533 11.65 14.93 -12.59
CA VAL A 533 10.33 15.59 -12.64
C VAL A 533 9.41 14.88 -13.64
N PRO A 534 8.10 14.81 -13.35
CA PRO A 534 7.13 14.27 -14.29
C PRO A 534 6.90 15.23 -15.46
N LEU A 535 6.94 14.73 -16.67
CA LEU A 535 6.81 15.50 -17.90
C LEU A 535 5.46 15.29 -18.59
N LEU A 536 4.82 14.14 -18.39
CA LEU A 536 3.53 13.84 -19.00
C LEU A 536 2.83 12.70 -18.27
N TYR A 537 1.50 12.75 -18.23
CA TYR A 537 0.67 11.71 -17.64
C TYR A 537 -0.33 11.17 -18.65
N VAL A 538 -0.55 9.86 -18.64
CA VAL A 538 -1.56 9.19 -19.47
C VAL A 538 -2.37 8.26 -18.58
N ILE A 539 -3.67 8.51 -18.50
CA ILE A 539 -4.61 7.61 -17.84
C ILE A 539 -5.17 6.67 -18.91
N MET A 540 -4.84 5.39 -18.83
CA MET A 540 -5.11 4.39 -19.85
C MET A 540 -6.12 3.35 -19.38
N SER A 541 -7.04 2.99 -20.27
CA SER A 541 -8.04 1.93 -20.03
C SER A 541 -7.63 0.55 -20.55
N ARG A 542 -6.58 0.50 -21.40
CA ARG A 542 -5.99 -0.71 -21.97
C ARG A 542 -4.52 -0.43 -22.34
N ARG A 543 -3.71 -1.49 -22.51
CA ARG A 543 -2.24 -1.42 -22.60
C ARG A 543 -1.68 -2.20 -23.79
N THR A 544 -2.39 -2.24 -24.92
CA THR A 544 -1.88 -2.93 -26.11
C THR A 544 -0.87 -2.06 -26.85
N ALA A 545 -0.13 -2.65 -27.80
CA ALA A 545 0.80 -1.89 -28.63
C ALA A 545 0.08 -0.83 -29.46
N GLU A 546 -1.16 -1.11 -29.89
CA GLU A 546 -2.01 -0.17 -30.62
C GLU A 546 -2.42 1.01 -29.74
N ASP A 547 -2.73 0.75 -28.46
CA ASP A 547 -3.05 1.80 -27.48
C ASP A 547 -1.86 2.73 -27.25
N TYR A 548 -0.68 2.16 -26.98
CA TYR A 548 0.54 2.96 -26.84
C TYR A 548 0.88 3.69 -28.13
N SER A 549 0.73 3.06 -29.30
CA SER A 549 0.97 3.72 -30.59
C SER A 549 0.10 4.97 -30.73
N ALA A 550 -1.21 4.86 -30.49
CA ALA A 550 -2.12 6.01 -30.58
C ALA A 550 -1.77 7.11 -29.57
N VAL A 551 -1.36 6.72 -28.35
CA VAL A 551 -0.89 7.67 -27.33
C VAL A 551 0.39 8.39 -27.77
N PHE A 552 1.39 7.66 -28.28
CA PHE A 552 2.66 8.24 -28.73
C PHE A 552 2.47 9.11 -29.98
N ASP A 553 1.59 8.73 -30.91
CA ASP A 553 1.23 9.57 -32.05
C ASP A 553 0.71 10.93 -31.60
N HIS A 554 -0.21 10.94 -30.62
CA HIS A 554 -0.73 12.19 -30.06
C HIS A 554 0.34 12.98 -29.29
N ILE A 555 1.23 12.31 -28.54
CA ILE A 555 2.34 12.98 -27.84
C ILE A 555 3.26 13.68 -28.84
N LEU A 556 3.63 13.00 -29.93
CA LEU A 556 4.49 13.56 -30.97
C LEU A 556 3.82 14.69 -31.74
N GLN A 557 2.50 14.63 -31.96
CA GLN A 557 1.74 15.76 -32.50
C GLN A 557 1.79 16.99 -31.57
N LEU A 558 1.77 16.79 -30.25
CA LEU A 558 1.83 17.89 -29.28
C LEU A 558 3.21 18.57 -29.20
N ILE A 559 4.30 17.81 -29.34
CA ILE A 559 5.66 18.35 -29.14
C ILE A 559 6.45 18.55 -30.44
N GLY A 560 5.99 17.95 -31.55
CA GLY A 560 6.74 17.84 -32.80
C GLY A 560 7.90 16.85 -32.65
N HIS A 561 9.07 17.21 -33.17
CA HIS A 561 10.28 16.39 -33.06
C HIS A 561 10.93 16.53 -31.67
N PRO A 562 11.06 15.44 -30.90
CA PRO A 562 11.78 15.45 -29.63
C PRO A 562 13.29 15.32 -29.83
N GLU A 563 14.08 15.91 -28.92
CA GLU A 563 15.54 15.76 -28.83
C GLU A 563 15.97 14.52 -28.03
N ALA A 564 15.02 13.64 -27.69
CA ALA A 564 15.29 12.43 -26.95
C ALA A 564 16.30 11.54 -27.70
N ILE A 565 17.28 11.02 -26.97
CA ILE A 565 18.29 10.05 -27.45
C ILE A 565 18.20 8.74 -26.67
N GLU A 566 17.70 8.77 -25.43
CA GLU A 566 17.56 7.59 -24.58
C GLU A 566 16.18 7.54 -23.92
N PHE A 567 15.57 6.34 -23.92
CA PHE A 567 14.29 6.06 -23.29
C PHE A 567 14.41 4.88 -22.33
N VAL A 568 14.37 5.15 -21.03
CA VAL A 568 14.43 4.13 -19.97
C VAL A 568 13.02 3.70 -19.63
N ALA A 569 12.74 2.40 -19.69
CA ALA A 569 11.43 1.87 -19.36
C ALA A 569 11.48 0.45 -18.79
N ASP A 570 10.36 0.05 -18.23
CA ASP A 570 10.10 -1.29 -17.76
C ASP A 570 9.98 -2.27 -18.93
N PHE A 571 10.04 -3.57 -18.64
CA PHE A 571 9.99 -4.64 -19.64
C PHE A 571 8.55 -4.93 -20.10
N GLU A 572 7.83 -3.89 -20.55
CA GLU A 572 6.50 -4.00 -21.15
C GLU A 572 6.63 -4.06 -22.68
N LYS A 573 6.37 -5.24 -23.27
CA LYS A 573 6.58 -5.51 -24.71
C LYS A 573 5.86 -4.49 -25.61
N ALA A 574 4.67 -4.06 -25.23
CA ALA A 574 3.88 -3.10 -25.97
C ALA A 574 4.53 -1.70 -26.03
N VAL A 575 5.11 -1.23 -24.92
CA VAL A 575 5.85 0.04 -24.87
C VAL A 575 7.10 -0.05 -25.74
N TRP A 576 7.89 -1.13 -25.62
CA TRP A 576 9.11 -1.32 -26.41
C TRP A 576 8.83 -1.38 -27.91
N LYS A 577 7.80 -2.13 -28.32
CA LYS A 577 7.38 -2.20 -29.72
C LYS A 577 6.99 -0.81 -30.25
N THR A 578 6.25 -0.04 -29.45
CA THR A 578 5.79 1.30 -29.82
C THR A 578 6.95 2.28 -29.95
N VAL A 579 7.83 2.34 -28.95
CA VAL A 579 8.96 3.28 -28.95
C VAL A 579 9.91 2.98 -30.11
N ARG A 580 10.20 1.70 -30.41
CA ARG A 580 11.00 1.35 -31.61
C ARG A 580 10.36 1.83 -32.91
N ALA A 581 9.03 1.73 -33.02
CA ALA A 581 8.31 2.11 -34.22
C ALA A 581 8.18 3.64 -34.37
N LYS A 582 7.97 4.37 -33.26
CA LYS A 582 7.68 5.81 -33.27
C LYS A 582 8.90 6.70 -33.05
N LEU A 583 9.94 6.17 -32.41
CA LEU A 583 11.18 6.86 -32.07
C LEU A 583 12.39 5.98 -32.44
N PRO A 584 12.61 5.68 -33.73
CA PRO A 584 13.62 4.72 -34.18
C PRO A 584 15.06 5.15 -33.87
N SER A 585 15.32 6.45 -33.74
CA SER A 585 16.63 7.01 -33.37
C SER A 585 16.93 6.94 -31.86
N VAL A 586 15.93 6.62 -31.03
CA VAL A 586 16.06 6.61 -29.57
C VAL A 586 16.52 5.24 -29.09
N THR A 587 17.60 5.23 -28.31
CA THR A 587 18.07 4.01 -27.65
C THR A 587 17.17 3.68 -26.47
N ILE A 588 16.50 2.53 -26.51
CA ILE A 588 15.68 2.07 -25.39
C ILE A 588 16.56 1.33 -24.38
N ARG A 589 16.41 1.63 -23.09
CA ARG A 589 17.10 0.94 -22.00
C ARG A 589 16.11 0.33 -21.01
N GLY A 590 16.44 -0.85 -20.52
CA GLY A 590 15.70 -1.51 -19.45
C GLY A 590 16.18 -1.05 -18.07
N CYS A 591 15.25 -0.96 -17.12
CA CYS A 591 15.58 -0.69 -15.72
C CYS A 591 16.23 -1.91 -15.03
N GLY A 592 17.43 -1.76 -14.46
CA GLY A 592 18.15 -2.85 -13.79
C GLY A 592 17.41 -3.39 -12.55
N TYR A 593 16.66 -2.53 -11.86
CA TYR A 593 15.80 -2.93 -10.74
C TYR A 593 14.68 -3.87 -11.23
N HIS A 594 13.92 -3.47 -12.25
CA HIS A 594 12.83 -4.28 -12.79
C HIS A 594 13.33 -5.57 -13.46
N TRP A 595 14.53 -5.55 -14.03
CA TRP A 595 15.17 -6.76 -14.54
C TRP A 595 15.44 -7.76 -13.41
N THR A 596 16.11 -7.29 -12.36
CA THR A 596 16.42 -8.07 -11.16
C THR A 596 15.14 -8.59 -10.49
N GLN A 597 14.11 -7.76 -10.41
CA GLN A 597 12.81 -8.11 -9.87
C GLN A 597 12.12 -9.20 -10.71
N SER A 598 12.17 -9.10 -12.03
CA SER A 598 11.61 -10.11 -12.95
C SER A 598 12.29 -11.47 -12.78
N LEU A 599 13.61 -11.49 -12.62
CA LEU A 599 14.35 -12.72 -12.32
C LEU A 599 13.94 -13.30 -10.96
N PHE A 600 13.80 -12.45 -9.94
CA PHE A 600 13.42 -12.91 -8.61
C PHE A 600 11.99 -13.47 -8.56
N ARG A 601 11.05 -12.86 -9.28
CA ARG A 601 9.68 -13.40 -9.44
C ARG A 601 9.73 -14.81 -10.03
N PHE A 602 10.57 -15.05 -11.05
CA PHE A 602 10.74 -16.38 -11.60
C PHE A 602 11.36 -17.37 -10.59
N ILE A 603 12.36 -16.95 -9.81
CA ILE A 603 12.93 -17.77 -8.72
C ILE A 603 11.82 -18.21 -7.74
N GLN A 604 10.89 -17.31 -7.40
CA GLN A 604 9.75 -17.63 -6.54
C GLN A 604 8.79 -18.63 -7.20
N GLN A 605 8.35 -18.36 -8.44
CA GLN A 605 7.42 -19.21 -9.19
C GLN A 605 7.98 -20.61 -9.47
N ASN A 606 9.28 -20.71 -9.77
CA ASN A 606 9.98 -21.98 -9.97
C ASN A 606 10.25 -22.75 -8.65
N GLY A 607 9.76 -22.24 -7.51
CA GLY A 607 9.90 -22.88 -6.20
C GLY A 607 11.34 -22.93 -5.69
N LEU A 608 12.19 -21.99 -6.10
CA LEU A 608 13.57 -21.81 -5.61
C LEU A 608 13.66 -20.89 -4.39
N ARG A 609 12.57 -20.24 -3.96
CA ARG A 609 12.59 -19.25 -2.86
C ARG A 609 13.21 -19.78 -1.56
N ARG A 610 12.89 -21.01 -1.16
CA ARG A 610 13.46 -21.64 0.04
C ARG A 610 14.96 -21.89 -0.13
N ALA A 611 15.34 -22.55 -1.23
CA ALA A 611 16.75 -22.84 -1.55
C ALA A 611 17.59 -21.54 -1.65
N TYR A 612 17.09 -20.50 -2.29
CA TYR A 612 17.75 -19.19 -2.31
C TYR A 612 18.04 -18.62 -0.90
N ARG A 613 17.18 -18.91 0.08
CA ARG A 613 17.35 -18.47 1.47
C ARG A 613 18.23 -19.40 2.31
N THR A 614 18.23 -20.70 2.07
CA THR A 614 18.89 -21.68 2.95
C THR A 614 20.17 -22.28 2.37
N ASP A 615 20.29 -22.34 1.05
CA ASP A 615 21.41 -22.94 0.33
C ASP A 615 22.31 -21.85 -0.24
N GLN A 616 23.56 -21.83 0.21
CA GLN A 616 24.54 -20.81 -0.16
C GLN A 616 24.97 -20.91 -1.63
N GLU A 617 25.07 -22.12 -2.19
CA GLU A 617 25.49 -22.34 -3.57
C GLU A 617 24.41 -21.85 -4.54
N VAL A 618 23.15 -22.22 -4.29
CA VAL A 618 21.99 -21.75 -5.05
C VAL A 618 21.87 -20.23 -4.96
N ARG A 619 22.01 -19.67 -3.76
CA ARG A 619 21.98 -18.21 -3.55
C ARG A 619 23.06 -17.50 -4.36
N ASN A 620 24.30 -18.00 -4.32
CA ASN A 620 25.42 -17.43 -5.06
C ASN A 620 25.19 -17.47 -6.58
N LYS A 621 24.74 -18.61 -7.12
CA LYS A 621 24.41 -18.73 -8.55
C LYS A 621 23.27 -17.79 -8.96
N CYS A 622 22.21 -17.70 -8.17
CA CYS A 622 21.13 -16.74 -8.43
C CYS A 622 21.63 -15.30 -8.43
N ARG A 623 22.47 -14.92 -7.46
CA ARG A 623 23.06 -13.57 -7.39
C ARG A 623 23.98 -13.27 -8.58
N GLN A 624 24.80 -14.23 -8.99
CA GLN A 624 25.65 -14.09 -10.19
C GLN A 624 24.82 -13.89 -11.47
N LEU A 625 23.72 -14.63 -11.60
CA LEU A 625 22.78 -14.44 -12.71
C LEU A 625 22.11 -13.06 -12.62
N MET A 626 21.67 -12.64 -11.43
CA MET A 626 21.07 -11.32 -11.19
C MET A 626 22.07 -10.15 -11.28
N SER A 627 23.37 -10.40 -11.30
CA SER A 627 24.40 -9.37 -11.51
C SER A 627 24.84 -9.21 -12.96
N LEU A 628 24.32 -10.02 -13.91
CA LEU A 628 24.75 -9.95 -15.31
C LEU A 628 24.51 -8.57 -15.95
N HIS A 629 23.46 -7.86 -15.53
CA HIS A 629 23.15 -6.52 -16.02
C HIS A 629 24.24 -5.48 -15.69
N LEU A 630 25.14 -5.77 -14.75
CA LEU A 630 26.27 -4.91 -14.38
C LEU A 630 27.51 -5.15 -15.24
N MET A 631 27.45 -5.99 -16.27
CA MET A 631 28.59 -6.34 -17.12
C MET A 631 28.46 -5.74 -18.53
N PRO A 632 29.59 -5.51 -19.24
CA PRO A 632 29.55 -5.21 -20.67
C PRO A 632 28.74 -6.26 -21.42
N HIS A 633 27.80 -5.83 -22.25
CA HIS A 633 26.81 -6.70 -22.87
C HIS A 633 27.43 -7.79 -23.75
N GLU A 634 28.58 -7.52 -24.34
CA GLU A 634 29.38 -8.43 -25.16
C GLU A 634 29.91 -9.63 -24.35
N LYS A 635 30.09 -9.45 -23.03
CA LYS A 635 30.59 -10.50 -22.13
C LYS A 635 29.48 -11.28 -21.44
N ILE A 636 28.24 -10.80 -21.48
CA ILE A 636 27.10 -11.37 -20.76
C ILE A 636 26.83 -12.81 -21.18
N GLU A 637 26.73 -13.08 -22.49
CA GLU A 637 26.38 -14.42 -22.98
C GLU A 637 27.43 -15.46 -22.60
N LYS A 638 28.72 -15.13 -22.76
CA LYS A 638 29.84 -16.01 -22.36
C LYS A 638 29.80 -16.33 -20.87
N ARG A 639 29.57 -15.32 -20.02
CA ARG A 639 29.48 -15.50 -18.57
C ARG A 639 28.24 -16.32 -18.18
N PHE A 640 27.09 -16.03 -18.78
CA PHE A 640 25.85 -16.77 -18.57
C PHE A 640 26.00 -18.26 -18.91
N LYS A 641 26.55 -18.59 -20.08
CA LYS A 641 26.80 -19.98 -20.50
C LYS A 641 27.71 -20.73 -19.52
N SER A 642 28.74 -20.06 -18.97
CA SER A 642 29.61 -20.64 -17.95
C SER A 642 28.83 -21.04 -16.69
N ILE A 643 27.98 -20.14 -16.17
CA ILE A 643 27.14 -20.43 -14.99
C ILE A 643 26.12 -21.54 -15.29
N GLN A 644 25.47 -21.50 -16.46
CA GLN A 644 24.46 -22.46 -16.89
C GLN A 644 24.98 -23.91 -16.89
N ARG A 645 26.23 -24.16 -17.31
CA ARG A 645 26.84 -25.50 -17.32
C ARG A 645 26.93 -26.14 -15.94
N THR A 646 27.06 -25.32 -14.90
CA THR A 646 27.14 -25.77 -13.49
C THR A 646 25.77 -25.92 -12.82
N CYS A 647 24.68 -25.56 -13.50
CA CYS A 647 23.34 -25.59 -12.93
C CYS A 647 22.68 -26.96 -13.13
N ARG A 648 21.90 -27.39 -12.13
CA ARG A 648 21.15 -28.66 -12.12
C ARG A 648 19.71 -28.43 -11.64
N GLY A 649 18.82 -29.38 -11.92
CA GLY A 649 17.43 -29.35 -11.45
C GLY A 649 16.70 -28.02 -11.73
N LYS A 650 16.08 -27.44 -10.69
CA LYS A 650 15.35 -26.17 -10.77
C LYS A 650 16.22 -24.99 -11.24
N MET A 651 17.53 -24.99 -10.95
CA MET A 651 18.44 -23.95 -11.46
C MET A 651 18.63 -24.01 -12.97
N LYS A 652 18.57 -25.20 -13.58
CA LYS A 652 18.59 -25.34 -15.05
C LYS A 652 17.33 -24.75 -15.69
N LYS A 653 16.16 -24.92 -15.04
CA LYS A 653 14.90 -24.26 -15.47
C LYS A 653 15.02 -22.73 -15.40
N PHE A 654 15.61 -22.19 -14.33
CA PHE A 654 15.87 -20.76 -14.21
C PHE A 654 16.82 -20.24 -15.30
N CYS A 655 17.92 -20.94 -15.58
CA CYS A 655 18.79 -20.56 -16.69
C CYS A 655 18.06 -20.63 -18.04
N SER A 656 17.21 -21.65 -18.27
CA SER A 656 16.45 -21.78 -19.52
C SER A 656 15.42 -20.65 -19.70
N TYR A 657 14.87 -20.12 -18.60
CA TYR A 657 14.08 -18.90 -18.63
C TYR A 657 14.94 -17.69 -18.99
N ILE A 658 16.13 -17.56 -18.40
CA ILE A 658 17.02 -16.43 -18.69
C ILE A 658 17.48 -16.42 -20.15
N ASP A 659 17.89 -17.59 -20.65
CA ASP A 659 18.39 -17.75 -22.01
C ASP A 659 17.35 -17.30 -23.04
N ARG A 660 16.10 -17.76 -22.88
CA ARG A 660 15.00 -17.43 -23.81
C ARG A 660 14.52 -15.99 -23.72
N ASN A 661 14.39 -15.44 -22.51
CA ASN A 661 13.72 -14.15 -22.31
C ASN A 661 14.67 -12.94 -22.32
N TRP A 662 15.97 -13.15 -22.07
CA TRP A 662 16.93 -12.05 -21.87
C TRP A 662 18.20 -12.18 -22.72
N ILE A 663 18.73 -13.39 -22.92
CA ILE A 663 19.97 -13.59 -23.67
C ILE A 663 19.70 -13.61 -25.18
N LYS A 664 18.76 -14.46 -25.62
CA LYS A 664 18.38 -14.65 -27.03
C LYS A 664 17.13 -13.84 -27.43
N SER A 665 16.79 -12.83 -26.64
CA SER A 665 15.56 -12.07 -26.84
C SER A 665 15.72 -11.01 -27.91
N ASN A 666 14.90 -11.09 -28.96
CA ASN A 666 14.79 -10.01 -29.96
C ASN A 666 14.09 -8.78 -29.39
N THR A 667 13.26 -8.95 -28.35
CA THR A 667 12.55 -7.83 -27.72
C THR A 667 13.44 -7.08 -26.74
N TRP A 668 14.23 -7.80 -25.93
CA TRP A 668 15.08 -7.25 -24.88
C TRP A 668 16.49 -7.86 -24.93
N PRO A 669 17.29 -7.56 -25.96
CA PRO A 669 18.63 -8.11 -26.06
C PRO A 669 19.56 -7.50 -24.99
N PRO A 670 20.68 -8.18 -24.66
CA PRO A 670 21.61 -7.76 -23.60
C PRO A 670 22.09 -6.32 -23.66
N VAL A 671 22.25 -5.78 -24.88
CA VAL A 671 22.63 -4.38 -25.09
C VAL A 671 21.64 -3.42 -24.44
N ASN A 672 20.34 -3.71 -24.43
CA ASN A 672 19.34 -2.78 -23.92
C ASN A 672 19.16 -2.85 -22.39
N TRP A 673 19.40 -4.00 -21.75
CA TRP A 673 19.20 -4.14 -20.28
C TRP A 673 20.50 -4.16 -19.47
N SER A 674 21.67 -4.21 -20.12
CA SER A 674 22.93 -3.92 -19.45
C SER A 674 22.96 -2.46 -18.99
N VAL A 675 23.21 -2.25 -17.71
CA VAL A 675 23.40 -0.94 -17.08
C VAL A 675 24.88 -0.66 -16.80
N PHE A 676 25.78 -1.39 -17.46
CA PHE A 676 27.22 -1.17 -17.32
C PHE A 676 27.61 0.25 -17.74
N ARG A 677 28.33 0.94 -16.86
CA ARG A 677 28.73 2.35 -17.01
C ARG A 677 27.57 3.33 -17.27
N GLN A 678 26.36 2.97 -16.84
CA GLN A 678 25.23 3.90 -16.85
C GLN A 678 25.17 4.68 -15.53
N ASP A 679 24.93 5.99 -15.63
CA ASP A 679 24.74 6.89 -14.49
C ASP A 679 23.42 6.57 -13.78
N ASP A 680 22.33 6.42 -14.55
CA ASP A 680 21.01 6.07 -14.02
C ASP A 680 20.72 4.59 -14.30
N ARG A 681 20.87 3.74 -13.28
CA ARG A 681 20.74 2.27 -13.39
C ARG A 681 19.35 1.75 -13.04
N THR A 682 18.53 2.57 -12.39
CA THR A 682 17.20 2.22 -11.92
C THR A 682 16.20 3.33 -12.23
N ASN A 683 14.92 3.01 -12.16
CA ASN A 683 13.81 3.96 -12.28
C ASN A 683 13.20 4.30 -10.90
N ASN A 684 14.00 4.22 -9.83
CA ASN A 684 13.52 4.30 -8.45
C ASN A 684 12.84 5.63 -8.13
N ASP A 685 13.28 6.73 -8.75
CA ASP A 685 12.70 8.06 -8.52
C ASP A 685 11.26 8.13 -9.04
N VAL A 686 10.95 7.48 -10.17
CA VAL A 686 9.58 7.39 -10.70
C VAL A 686 8.72 6.50 -9.81
N GLU A 687 9.24 5.36 -9.37
CA GLU A 687 8.51 4.48 -8.44
C GLU A 687 8.25 5.19 -7.10
N GLY A 688 9.24 5.93 -6.59
CA GLY A 688 9.11 6.79 -5.40
C GLY A 688 8.04 7.86 -5.58
N TRP A 689 7.97 8.46 -6.78
CA TRP A 689 6.93 9.41 -7.15
C TRP A 689 5.53 8.77 -7.16
N HIS A 690 5.36 7.61 -7.81
CA HIS A 690 4.09 6.86 -7.76
C HIS A 690 3.71 6.46 -6.34
N ASN A 691 4.67 6.00 -5.53
CA ASN A 691 4.45 5.61 -4.15
C ASN A 691 3.98 6.80 -3.30
N ARG A 692 4.49 8.02 -3.52
CA ARG A 692 4.01 9.23 -2.84
C ARG A 692 2.55 9.52 -3.19
N ILE A 693 2.16 9.39 -4.45
CA ILE A 693 0.75 9.55 -4.87
C ILE A 693 -0.12 8.48 -4.23
N ASN A 694 0.36 7.24 -4.19
CA ASN A 694 -0.36 6.12 -3.58
C ASN A 694 -0.55 6.26 -2.06
N ARG A 695 0.44 6.82 -1.33
CA ARG A 695 0.40 7.00 0.13
C ARG A 695 -0.56 8.09 0.61
N ARG A 696 -0.89 9.09 -0.22
CA ARG A 696 -1.82 10.19 0.14
C ARG A 696 -3.31 9.73 0.24
N LYS A 697 -3.58 8.43 0.41
CA LYS A 697 -4.91 7.82 0.28
C LYS A 697 -5.50 7.30 1.60
N ASN A 698 -6.80 7.58 1.76
CA ASN A 698 -7.75 6.82 2.59
C ASN A 698 -9.06 6.61 1.76
N GLY A 699 -9.14 5.59 0.90
CA GLY A 699 -10.39 5.24 0.17
C GLY A 699 -10.29 5.00 -1.34
N ALA A 700 -11.44 4.77 -2.02
CA ALA A 700 -11.50 4.57 -3.47
C ALA A 700 -11.08 5.85 -4.22
N PHE A 701 -10.28 5.72 -5.28
CA PHE A 701 -9.78 6.86 -6.03
C PHE A 701 -10.92 7.47 -6.86
N ASN A 702 -11.11 8.78 -6.79
CA ASN A 702 -11.93 9.53 -7.75
C ASN A 702 -11.00 10.04 -8.87
N LEU A 703 -11.43 9.96 -10.13
CA LEU A 703 -10.66 10.39 -11.30
C LEU A 703 -10.24 11.86 -11.19
N PHE A 704 -11.13 12.72 -10.75
CA PHE A 704 -10.84 14.16 -10.60
C PHE A 704 -9.93 14.44 -9.41
N HIS A 705 -9.94 13.57 -8.39
CA HIS A 705 -8.92 13.63 -7.35
C HIS A 705 -7.53 13.31 -7.92
N LEU A 706 -7.43 12.31 -8.79
CA LEU A 706 -6.16 12.00 -9.47
C LEU A 706 -5.70 13.18 -10.33
N ILE A 707 -6.59 13.73 -11.16
CA ILE A 707 -6.27 14.86 -12.02
C ILE A 707 -5.81 16.07 -11.21
N ASP A 708 -6.48 16.41 -10.11
CA ASP A 708 -6.07 17.50 -9.20
C ASP A 708 -4.65 17.27 -8.65
N GLN A 709 -4.34 16.04 -8.22
CA GLN A 709 -3.01 15.69 -7.70
C GLN A 709 -1.93 15.75 -8.78
N LEU A 710 -2.22 15.22 -9.98
CA LEU A 710 -1.30 15.27 -11.11
C LEU A 710 -1.02 16.71 -11.53
N HIS A 711 -2.04 17.56 -11.56
CA HIS A 711 -1.89 18.98 -11.86
C HIS A 711 -1.05 19.68 -10.79
N TYR A 712 -1.29 19.40 -9.51
CA TYR A 712 -0.48 19.95 -8.43
C TYR A 712 1.01 19.58 -8.60
N GLU A 713 1.33 18.31 -8.82
CA GLU A 713 2.71 17.87 -9.06
C GLU A 713 3.32 18.54 -10.31
N ALA A 714 2.55 18.74 -11.39
CA ALA A 714 2.99 19.48 -12.56
C ALA A 714 3.36 20.94 -12.26
N THR A 715 2.58 21.61 -11.39
CA THR A 715 2.86 23.02 -11.02
C THR A 715 4.13 23.18 -10.17
N LEU A 716 4.54 22.14 -9.44
CA LEU A 716 5.73 22.18 -8.58
C LEU A 716 7.04 22.22 -9.38
N ILE A 717 7.05 21.79 -10.64
CA ILE A 717 8.25 21.76 -11.49
C ILE A 717 8.86 23.16 -11.62
N SER A 718 8.03 24.20 -11.69
CA SER A 718 8.51 25.59 -11.73
C SER A 718 9.17 26.04 -10.44
N LEU A 719 8.63 25.63 -9.30
CA LEU A 719 9.24 25.92 -8.01
C LEU A 719 10.57 25.17 -7.87
N GLN A 720 10.60 23.87 -8.20
CA GLN A 720 11.80 23.05 -8.14
C GLN A 720 12.93 23.60 -9.00
N ALA A 721 12.63 23.97 -10.25
CA ALA A 721 13.63 24.58 -11.13
C ALA A 721 14.20 25.89 -10.54
N LYS A 722 13.35 26.75 -9.96
CA LYS A 722 13.78 28.01 -9.32
C LYS A 722 14.62 27.79 -8.06
N LEU A 723 14.27 26.81 -7.23
CA LEU A 723 15.04 26.44 -6.04
C LEU A 723 16.45 25.99 -6.45
N MET A 724 16.54 25.13 -7.47
CA MET A 724 17.84 24.67 -7.97
C MET A 724 18.67 25.81 -8.58
N GLU A 725 18.04 26.76 -9.29
CA GLU A 725 18.70 27.97 -9.80
C GLU A 725 19.24 28.88 -8.67
N ARG A 726 18.70 28.79 -7.45
CA ARG A 726 19.20 29.49 -6.27
C ARG A 726 20.25 28.69 -5.50
N GLY A 727 20.58 27.48 -5.96
CA GLY A 727 21.46 26.56 -5.24
C GLY A 727 20.79 25.90 -4.03
N GLU A 728 19.46 26.00 -3.90
CA GLU A 728 18.70 25.37 -2.83
C GLU A 728 18.27 23.95 -3.24
N LYS A 729 18.26 23.04 -2.26
CA LYS A 729 17.86 21.65 -2.49
C LYS A 729 16.34 21.56 -2.78
N PRO A 730 15.91 20.99 -3.92
CA PRO A 730 14.51 21.00 -4.39
C PRO A 730 13.62 19.83 -3.93
#